data_AF-A0A7G9S9F1-F1
#
_entry.id   AF-A0A7G9S9F1-F1
#
_cell.length_a   1.000
_cell.length_b   1.000
_cell.length_c   1.000
_cell.angle_alpha   90.00
_cell.angle_beta   90.00
_cell.angle_gamma   90.00
#
_symmetry.space_group_name_H-M   'P 1'
#
loop_
_entity.id
_entity.type
_entity.pdbx_description
1 polymer ?
#
loop_
_entity_poly.entity_id
_entity_poly.type
_entity_poly.pdbx_seq_one_letter_code
_entity_poly.pdbx_strand_id
1 'polypeptide(L)'
;MAIINGTAGNDTLTGTKDADSIFGLSGSDTINATQGADTVDGGTGNDRLTIVMGDVARFDSFAGPRTYTVTATLVTDGAGLLNTSMTSVERITLNTTGTGDYDDVINASGFTSAASFPLNITTGNGSDTITGSAIADSIIAGRGNNWVDAGGGADTVRFYFDNSLGGTIIVTGSTGNITASANGISSTALNAEDVYIMGDNLTTGTTIDASSVTGDVRLAFINSMSGSDVFIGHNGIDVFGTNYQATAGGDTYTGNGGADILDYVASVLAMNGDVITDFDGDDMIDLSFNDSVINGGGALADKFIGGAAFSGTAGEYRFQISGATTLLQVDTNGDGLADQTLTIANGTFALAETSEGSNQLKLAASVIGTDDSETLSGTSTSETIRGLAGNDVIIGNGGDDVIDGGDGTDTASYANANGGVDIDLGAAYFDGADGRDTLIRIENLIGSSFSDGLGGDAGSNVIDGGGGNDFIDGGSGGDTLYGGDGNDTLQGDYGDNNTTATGDDFIYGGNGRDQLRGGLGADQLFGGANNDLMRGNDGVDYFDGGSDDGFVSNDLGDRVSFYEARATQGAVADLRTGTISNDGYGNVETMVGIESLGGDTAFVDTFHGNDDPNFLTGSRGDFLYGHGGNDFFQMLSAAAVLDGGDGIDVLNLFVAPNGWLIPDTNGDGFAELAAAATSGWSVDLSKGSTVDGYGNVGTIAGIENVGSTHLDDMLVGDASANVFEGRAGNDILDGGLGNDVLDGGDGKDTASYASASGAVRVTLQNDGTGGSTGAAGTDSLVSIEDVVGSAFNDVITGNSLANALDGSDGDDILRGAGGNDQLTGGAGYDRMYGGTGDDTYIVNDVDDYAYELAGEGQDSVISSIDHQLRAEVEDLTLTGAAAIGKGNASDNVILGNGAANKLYGYGGVTNCLAVAATITCSAARATIR
;
A
#
# COMPACT_ATOMS: atom_id res chain seq x y z
N MET A 1 37.59 -3.03 -83.39
CA MET A 1 37.21 -1.64 -83.71
C MET A 1 36.56 -1.58 -85.06
N ALA A 2 35.38 -2.18 -85.12
CA ALA A 2 34.34 -1.85 -86.07
C ALA A 2 33.66 -0.55 -85.61
N ILE A 3 33.29 0.30 -86.56
CA ILE A 3 32.34 1.40 -86.34
C ILE A 3 31.00 0.92 -86.89
N ILE A 4 29.99 0.84 -86.01
CA ILE A 4 28.67 0.32 -86.32
C ILE A 4 27.67 1.46 -86.15
N ASN A 5 27.14 1.97 -87.26
CA ASN A 5 26.13 3.03 -87.23
C ASN A 5 24.76 2.43 -87.56
N GLY A 6 23.77 2.79 -86.76
CA GLY A 6 22.35 2.60 -87.03
C GLY A 6 21.84 3.55 -88.11
N THR A 7 20.52 3.58 -88.24
CA THR A 7 19.75 4.36 -89.19
C THR A 7 18.76 5.27 -88.44
N ALA A 8 17.83 5.89 -89.16
CA ALA A 8 16.69 6.54 -88.53
C ALA A 8 15.54 5.51 -88.43
N GLY A 9 15.27 5.02 -87.22
CA GLY A 9 14.33 3.93 -86.92
C GLY A 9 14.85 3.08 -85.76
N ASN A 10 14.07 2.09 -85.29
CA ASN A 10 14.51 1.19 -84.22
C ASN A 10 15.46 0.12 -84.79
N ASP A 11 16.75 0.26 -84.52
CA ASP A 11 17.80 -0.62 -84.99
C ASP A 11 18.18 -1.67 -83.93
N THR A 12 18.82 -2.76 -84.36
CA THR A 12 19.46 -3.72 -83.44
C THR A 12 20.92 -3.90 -83.86
N LEU A 13 21.83 -3.40 -83.03
CA LEU A 13 23.25 -3.24 -83.36
C LEU A 13 24.09 -4.15 -82.45
N THR A 14 24.77 -5.15 -83.00
CA THR A 14 25.57 -6.09 -82.20
C THR A 14 27.06 -5.86 -82.41
N GLY A 15 27.77 -5.56 -81.33
CA GLY A 15 29.23 -5.47 -81.28
C GLY A 15 29.91 -6.82 -81.49
N THR A 16 31.17 -6.78 -81.89
CA THR A 16 32.07 -7.93 -81.97
C THR A 16 32.77 -8.15 -80.63
N LYS A 17 33.56 -9.22 -80.51
CA LYS A 17 34.31 -9.54 -79.28
C LYS A 17 35.51 -8.61 -79.02
N ASP A 18 35.84 -7.73 -79.98
CA ASP A 18 36.88 -6.71 -79.87
C ASP A 18 36.23 -5.35 -79.56
N ALA A 19 37.00 -4.37 -79.04
CA ALA A 19 36.49 -3.02 -78.78
C ALA A 19 35.91 -2.35 -80.03
N ASP A 20 34.66 -1.90 -80.01
CA ASP A 20 33.93 -1.30 -81.12
C ASP A 20 33.40 0.12 -80.80
N SER A 21 32.91 0.84 -81.81
CA SER A 21 32.18 2.11 -81.61
C SER A 21 30.81 2.00 -82.26
N ILE A 22 29.74 2.07 -81.46
CA ILE A 22 28.38 1.77 -81.89
C ILE A 22 27.47 2.98 -81.67
N PHE A 23 26.82 3.47 -82.72
CA PHE A 23 25.98 4.67 -82.70
C PHE A 23 24.56 4.34 -83.19
N GLY A 24 23.53 4.50 -82.34
CA GLY A 24 22.11 4.23 -82.67
C GLY A 24 21.46 5.28 -83.57
N LEU A 25 21.76 6.56 -83.30
CA LEU A 25 21.25 7.75 -84.00
C LEU A 25 19.85 8.19 -83.57
N SER A 26 18.77 7.75 -84.22
CA SER A 26 17.41 8.19 -83.84
C SER A 26 16.41 7.05 -83.96
N GLY A 27 15.72 6.71 -82.88
CA GLY A 27 14.90 5.50 -82.79
C GLY A 27 14.88 4.97 -81.36
N SER A 28 14.21 3.86 -81.12
CA SER A 28 14.39 3.07 -79.89
C SER A 28 15.23 1.85 -80.22
N ASP A 29 16.54 2.03 -80.17
CA ASP A 29 17.54 1.08 -80.64
C ASP A 29 17.86 0.02 -79.59
N THR A 30 18.27 -1.16 -80.02
CA THR A 30 18.78 -2.23 -79.15
C THR A 30 20.23 -2.52 -79.49
N ILE A 31 21.14 -2.12 -78.63
CA ILE A 31 22.58 -2.31 -78.83
C ILE A 31 23.02 -3.52 -78.02
N ASN A 32 23.64 -4.52 -78.65
CA ASN A 32 24.17 -5.70 -77.98
C ASN A 32 25.71 -5.59 -77.90
N ALA A 33 26.25 -5.12 -76.77
CA ALA A 33 27.69 -5.08 -76.56
C ALA A 33 28.21 -6.47 -76.16
N THR A 34 29.36 -6.87 -76.68
CA THR A 34 30.00 -8.16 -76.32
C THR A 34 31.36 -7.91 -75.63
N GLN A 35 32.26 -8.91 -75.51
CA GLN A 35 33.42 -8.85 -74.59
C GLN A 35 34.51 -7.78 -74.89
N GLY A 36 34.30 -6.87 -75.85
CA GLY A 36 35.18 -5.76 -76.19
C GLY A 36 34.96 -4.51 -75.32
N ALA A 37 35.98 -3.65 -75.20
CA ALA A 37 35.82 -2.32 -74.59
C ALA A 37 35.12 -1.35 -75.56
N ASP A 38 33.81 -1.49 -75.72
CA ASP A 38 33.00 -0.77 -76.69
C ASP A 38 32.69 0.68 -76.26
N THR A 39 32.65 1.61 -77.21
CA THR A 39 32.09 2.96 -77.04
C THR A 39 30.69 2.96 -77.64
N VAL A 40 29.67 3.29 -76.85
CA VAL A 40 28.26 3.19 -77.29
C VAL A 40 27.54 4.52 -77.11
N ASP A 41 26.82 4.96 -78.14
CA ASP A 41 25.93 6.12 -78.07
C ASP A 41 24.57 5.75 -78.69
N GLY A 42 23.50 5.72 -77.89
CA GLY A 42 22.16 5.36 -78.40
C GLY A 42 21.58 6.43 -79.32
N GLY A 43 21.96 7.68 -79.11
CA GLY A 43 21.43 8.81 -79.86
C GLY A 43 20.13 9.33 -79.25
N THR A 44 19.06 9.43 -80.04
CA THR A 44 17.78 10.03 -79.61
C THR A 44 16.64 9.02 -79.65
N GLY A 45 16.02 8.78 -78.51
CA GLY A 45 14.81 7.97 -78.38
C GLY A 45 14.85 7.16 -77.10
N ASN A 46 14.48 5.87 -77.13
CA ASN A 46 14.45 5.03 -75.93
C ASN A 46 15.29 3.79 -76.18
N ASP A 47 16.59 3.96 -76.00
CA ASP A 47 17.61 3.06 -76.45
C ASP A 47 17.95 2.05 -75.36
N ARG A 48 18.13 0.80 -75.76
CA ARG A 48 18.37 -0.36 -74.90
C ARG A 48 19.75 -0.91 -75.16
N LEU A 49 20.61 -0.94 -74.15
CA LEU A 49 21.82 -1.73 -74.18
C LEU A 49 21.58 -3.11 -73.57
N THR A 50 21.91 -4.15 -74.32
CA THR A 50 22.01 -5.53 -73.84
C THR A 50 23.49 -5.91 -73.80
N ILE A 51 23.99 -6.38 -72.67
CA ILE A 51 25.35 -6.94 -72.59
C ILE A 51 25.22 -8.46 -72.72
N VAL A 52 25.77 -9.03 -73.80
CA VAL A 52 25.64 -10.45 -74.15
C VAL A 52 27.01 -11.14 -74.09
N MET A 53 27.16 -12.14 -73.22
CA MET A 53 28.37 -12.98 -73.15
C MET A 53 28.09 -14.42 -73.63
N GLY A 54 28.89 -14.95 -74.55
CA GLY A 54 28.76 -16.32 -75.09
C GLY A 54 30.05 -17.15 -74.97
N ASP A 55 29.90 -18.36 -74.41
CA ASP A 55 30.91 -19.40 -74.05
C ASP A 55 31.88 -19.82 -75.20
N VAL A 56 33.03 -20.50 -75.05
CA VAL A 56 33.68 -21.36 -74.05
C VAL A 56 35.21 -21.21 -74.20
N ALA A 57 35.95 -20.96 -73.11
CA ALA A 57 37.31 -21.49 -72.89
C ALA A 57 37.72 -21.24 -71.44
N ARG A 58 38.04 -22.32 -70.71
CA ARG A 58 38.62 -22.29 -69.36
C ARG A 58 39.76 -21.26 -69.26
N PHE A 59 39.69 -20.40 -68.24
CA PHE A 59 40.87 -19.93 -67.54
C PHE A 59 40.62 -20.09 -66.04
N ASP A 60 41.41 -20.98 -65.43
CA ASP A 60 41.47 -21.16 -63.99
C ASP A 60 41.81 -19.83 -63.30
N SER A 61 41.25 -19.67 -62.10
CA SER A 61 41.52 -18.63 -61.10
C SER A 61 41.14 -17.20 -61.48
N PHE A 62 39.95 -16.76 -61.06
CA PHE A 62 39.79 -15.59 -60.19
C PHE A 62 38.40 -15.68 -59.53
N ALA A 63 38.39 -16.07 -58.25
CA ALA A 63 37.25 -15.87 -57.36
C ALA A 63 37.32 -14.41 -56.90
N GLY A 64 36.39 -13.58 -57.36
CA GLY A 64 36.24 -12.19 -56.96
C GLY A 64 35.10 -11.50 -57.71
N PRO A 65 34.38 -10.56 -57.07
CA PRO A 65 33.22 -9.88 -57.66
C PRO A 65 33.62 -9.09 -58.91
N ARG A 66 32.76 -9.09 -59.94
CA ARG A 66 32.95 -8.29 -61.15
C ARG A 66 32.29 -6.92 -60.95
N THR A 67 33.10 -5.86 -60.91
CA THR A 67 32.61 -4.48 -60.79
C THR A 67 32.44 -3.84 -62.16
N TYR A 68 31.25 -3.36 -62.50
CA TYR A 68 30.99 -2.57 -63.70
C TYR A 68 30.81 -1.09 -63.32
N THR A 69 31.75 -0.23 -63.75
CA THR A 69 31.70 1.21 -63.50
C THR A 69 31.31 1.96 -64.78
N VAL A 70 30.13 2.61 -64.80
CA VAL A 70 29.73 3.50 -65.90
C VAL A 70 30.25 4.90 -65.61
N THR A 71 31.40 5.30 -66.19
CA THR A 71 31.95 6.66 -66.01
C THR A 71 31.64 7.55 -67.22
N ALA A 72 30.88 8.62 -67.01
CA ALA A 72 30.71 9.70 -67.98
C ALA A 72 32.00 10.54 -68.10
N THR A 73 32.83 10.16 -69.07
CA THR A 73 33.88 10.90 -69.81
C THR A 73 34.91 11.77 -69.05
N LEU A 74 36.15 11.26 -68.90
CA LEU A 74 37.41 11.85 -69.39
C LEU A 74 38.57 10.83 -69.20
N VAL A 75 39.36 10.61 -70.25
CA VAL A 75 40.46 9.62 -70.32
C VAL A 75 41.62 9.96 -69.36
N THR A 76 42.10 8.97 -68.58
CA THR A 76 43.52 8.49 -68.56
C THR A 76 43.75 7.23 -67.71
N ASP A 77 44.39 6.24 -68.35
CA ASP A 77 45.36 5.23 -67.87
C ASP A 77 45.05 4.31 -66.65
N GLY A 78 44.98 3.00 -66.93
CA GLY A 78 45.73 2.03 -66.13
C GLY A 78 44.92 0.96 -65.40
N ALA A 79 44.91 -0.25 -65.99
CA ALA A 79 44.56 -1.56 -65.41
C ALA A 79 43.09 -2.01 -65.41
N GLY A 80 42.78 -2.97 -66.29
CA GLY A 80 42.07 -4.20 -65.90
C GLY A 80 40.56 -4.18 -65.69
N LEU A 81 39.81 -3.21 -66.21
CA LEU A 81 38.34 -3.16 -66.09
C LEU A 81 37.71 -3.02 -67.49
N LEU A 82 36.60 -3.74 -67.74
CA LEU A 82 35.71 -3.52 -68.89
C LEU A 82 35.13 -2.10 -68.74
N ASN A 83 35.72 -1.12 -69.42
CA ASN A 83 35.24 0.25 -69.43
C ASN A 83 34.62 0.55 -70.79
N THR A 84 33.31 0.27 -70.90
CA THR A 84 32.50 0.77 -72.00
C THR A 84 32.05 2.19 -71.68
N SER A 85 32.50 3.18 -72.44
CA SER A 85 32.01 4.56 -72.29
C SER A 85 30.68 4.70 -73.02
N MET A 86 29.64 5.19 -72.33
CA MET A 86 28.26 5.23 -72.84
C MET A 86 27.61 6.60 -72.73
N THR A 87 26.87 7.00 -73.75
CA THR A 87 26.00 8.19 -73.74
C THR A 87 24.63 7.86 -74.33
N SER A 88 23.57 8.53 -73.85
CA SER A 88 22.21 8.46 -74.43
C SER A 88 21.62 7.04 -74.50
N VAL A 89 21.59 6.32 -73.38
CA VAL A 89 20.97 4.99 -73.27
C VAL A 89 20.03 4.97 -72.05
N GLU A 90 18.77 4.57 -72.25
CA GLU A 90 17.70 4.68 -71.25
C GLU A 90 17.28 3.32 -70.65
N ARG A 91 17.66 2.18 -71.25
CA ARG A 91 17.47 0.84 -70.66
C ARG A 91 18.74 0.00 -70.69
N ILE A 92 19.02 -0.73 -69.62
CA ILE A 92 20.13 -1.69 -69.55
C ILE A 92 19.59 -3.08 -69.25
N THR A 93 20.08 -4.08 -69.96
CA THR A 93 19.78 -5.47 -69.65
C THR A 93 21.04 -6.31 -69.73
N LEU A 94 21.30 -7.04 -68.65
CA LEU A 94 22.33 -8.05 -68.59
C LEU A 94 21.68 -9.38 -68.98
N ASN A 95 22.12 -10.00 -70.07
CA ASN A 95 21.59 -11.29 -70.49
C ASN A 95 22.72 -12.33 -70.48
N THR A 96 22.79 -13.10 -69.39
CA THR A 96 23.71 -14.23 -69.25
C THR A 96 22.99 -15.51 -69.68
N THR A 97 23.17 -15.94 -70.93
CA THR A 97 22.54 -17.18 -71.43
C THR A 97 23.29 -18.46 -71.04
N GLY A 98 24.11 -18.42 -69.99
CA GLY A 98 24.99 -19.52 -69.56
C GLY A 98 24.64 -20.04 -68.16
N THR A 99 24.84 -21.34 -67.93
CA THR A 99 24.51 -22.05 -66.68
C THR A 99 25.53 -21.82 -65.55
N GLY A 100 26.07 -20.61 -65.40
CA GLY A 100 27.07 -20.26 -64.39
C GLY A 100 26.70 -19.00 -63.62
N ASP A 101 26.53 -19.16 -62.30
CA ASP A 101 26.34 -18.09 -61.31
C ASP A 101 27.51 -17.11 -61.33
N TYR A 102 27.23 -15.83 -61.58
CA TYR A 102 28.17 -14.74 -61.32
C TYR A 102 27.47 -13.69 -60.47
N ASP A 103 28.06 -13.32 -59.33
CA ASP A 103 27.62 -12.19 -58.51
C ASP A 103 28.10 -10.89 -59.18
N ASP A 104 27.17 -10.11 -59.76
CA ASP A 104 27.50 -8.89 -60.50
C ASP A 104 27.27 -7.63 -59.64
N VAL A 105 28.20 -6.65 -59.68
CA VAL A 105 28.03 -5.33 -59.03
C VAL A 105 27.79 -4.25 -60.09
N ILE A 106 26.59 -3.66 -60.08
CA ILE A 106 26.15 -2.58 -60.98
C ILE A 106 26.21 -1.25 -60.25
N ASN A 107 26.98 -0.30 -60.76
CA ASN A 107 27.00 1.08 -60.28
C ASN A 107 26.26 2.01 -61.26
N ALA A 108 25.13 2.57 -60.84
CA ALA A 108 24.25 3.44 -61.64
C ALA A 108 24.50 4.95 -61.45
N SER A 109 25.56 5.35 -60.73
CA SER A 109 25.76 6.75 -60.30
C SER A 109 26.06 7.76 -61.41
N GLY A 110 26.26 7.29 -62.65
CA GLY A 110 26.56 8.13 -63.82
C GLY A 110 25.35 8.59 -64.65
N PHE A 111 24.13 8.10 -64.40
CA PHE A 111 22.95 8.44 -65.20
C PHE A 111 22.40 9.83 -64.82
N THR A 112 22.49 10.79 -65.74
CA THR A 112 22.04 12.18 -65.52
C THR A 112 21.26 12.73 -66.71
N SER A 113 20.02 12.27 -66.95
CA SER A 113 19.05 13.12 -67.66
C SER A 113 17.58 12.69 -67.55
N ALA A 114 16.76 13.69 -67.22
CA ALA A 114 15.31 13.87 -67.42
C ALA A 114 14.34 12.82 -66.84
N ALA A 115 13.45 13.30 -65.96
CA ALA A 115 12.37 12.61 -65.25
C ALA A 115 11.31 11.88 -66.11
N SER A 116 11.57 11.62 -67.40
CA SER A 116 10.62 11.07 -68.37
C SER A 116 10.90 9.63 -68.77
N PHE A 117 12.04 9.05 -68.39
CA PHE A 117 12.42 7.68 -68.74
C PHE A 117 13.10 6.99 -67.54
N PRO A 118 12.40 6.10 -66.81
CA PRO A 118 13.00 5.38 -65.68
C PRO A 118 14.06 4.39 -66.18
N LEU A 119 15.19 4.34 -65.48
CA LEU A 119 16.24 3.37 -65.75
C LEU A 119 15.69 1.97 -65.45
N ASN A 120 15.60 1.13 -66.48
CA ASN A 120 15.21 -0.26 -66.35
C ASN A 120 16.46 -1.13 -66.31
N ILE A 121 16.71 -1.79 -65.18
CA ILE A 121 17.83 -2.74 -65.00
C ILE A 121 17.23 -4.14 -64.92
N THR A 122 17.73 -5.06 -65.74
CA THR A 122 17.40 -6.50 -65.63
C THR A 122 18.67 -7.30 -65.39
N THR A 123 18.74 -8.07 -64.29
CA THR A 123 19.93 -8.86 -63.90
C THR A 123 19.78 -10.35 -64.21
N GLY A 124 20.89 -11.09 -64.11
CA GLY A 124 20.99 -12.52 -64.39
C GLY A 124 20.63 -13.40 -63.18
N ASN A 125 21.09 -14.66 -63.18
CA ASN A 125 20.76 -15.64 -62.13
C ASN A 125 21.78 -15.72 -60.96
N GLY A 126 22.58 -14.67 -60.68
CA GLY A 126 23.54 -14.62 -59.57
C GLY A 126 23.12 -13.68 -58.43
N SER A 127 23.93 -13.57 -57.35
CA SER A 127 23.66 -12.61 -56.27
C SER A 127 24.18 -11.22 -56.64
N ASP A 128 23.27 -10.34 -57.08
CA ASP A 128 23.67 -9.06 -57.67
C ASP A 128 23.63 -7.90 -56.65
N THR A 129 24.56 -6.96 -56.77
CA THR A 129 24.55 -5.70 -55.98
C THR A 129 24.35 -4.52 -56.91
N ILE A 130 23.29 -3.74 -56.71
CA ILE A 130 22.99 -2.52 -57.45
C ILE A 130 23.18 -1.33 -56.53
N THR A 131 24.01 -0.37 -56.94
CA THR A 131 24.38 0.80 -56.12
C THR A 131 24.22 2.10 -56.90
N GLY A 132 23.53 3.07 -56.29
CA GLY A 132 23.71 4.50 -56.52
C GLY A 132 23.01 5.12 -57.73
N SER A 133 21.69 5.23 -57.73
CA SER A 133 20.98 6.16 -58.64
C SER A 133 20.53 7.42 -57.88
N ALA A 134 20.25 8.49 -58.62
CA ALA A 134 19.68 9.73 -58.07
C ALA A 134 18.33 10.08 -58.76
N ILE A 135 17.72 9.09 -59.41
CA ILE A 135 16.46 9.18 -60.18
C ILE A 135 15.58 7.98 -59.88
N ALA A 136 14.25 8.13 -60.08
CA ALA A 136 13.30 7.04 -59.93
C ALA A 136 13.61 5.87 -60.87
N ASP A 137 14.07 4.76 -60.30
CA ASP A 137 14.45 3.55 -61.04
C ASP A 137 13.32 2.50 -61.10
N SER A 138 13.36 1.62 -62.10
CA SER A 138 12.54 0.40 -62.17
C SER A 138 13.47 -0.81 -62.32
N ILE A 139 13.82 -1.45 -61.21
CA ILE A 139 14.79 -2.56 -61.15
C ILE A 139 14.05 -3.89 -61.19
N ILE A 140 14.44 -4.79 -62.09
CA ILE A 140 13.97 -6.18 -62.22
C ILE A 140 15.17 -7.12 -61.97
N ALA A 141 15.33 -7.63 -60.76
CA ALA A 141 16.43 -8.55 -60.44
C ALA A 141 16.09 -10.02 -60.80
N GLY A 142 17.08 -10.79 -61.25
CA GLY A 142 16.94 -12.23 -61.52
C GLY A 142 17.19 -13.12 -60.29
N ARG A 143 17.41 -14.43 -60.50
CA ARG A 143 17.52 -15.44 -59.42
C ARG A 143 18.77 -15.18 -58.55
N GLY A 144 18.68 -15.08 -57.22
CA GLY A 144 19.84 -14.88 -56.30
C GLY A 144 19.56 -13.95 -55.11
N ASN A 145 20.53 -13.76 -54.19
CA ASN A 145 20.43 -12.76 -53.13
C ASN A 145 20.81 -11.39 -53.69
N ASN A 146 19.82 -10.52 -53.88
CA ASN A 146 20.04 -9.22 -54.52
C ASN A 146 20.08 -8.10 -53.48
N TRP A 147 21.14 -7.29 -53.52
CA TRP A 147 21.28 -6.07 -52.73
C TRP A 147 20.98 -4.86 -53.61
N VAL A 148 19.99 -4.05 -53.22
CA VAL A 148 19.67 -2.78 -53.90
C VAL A 148 19.85 -1.61 -52.94
N ASP A 149 20.79 -0.73 -53.26
CA ASP A 149 20.94 0.60 -52.65
C ASP A 149 20.50 1.65 -53.68
N ALA A 150 19.26 2.13 -53.54
CA ALA A 150 18.59 3.01 -54.50
C ALA A 150 19.08 4.48 -54.42
N GLY A 151 19.82 4.86 -53.38
CA GLY A 151 20.12 6.27 -53.13
C GLY A 151 18.90 7.05 -52.63
N GLY A 152 18.94 8.39 -52.72
CA GLY A 152 17.82 9.25 -52.27
C GLY A 152 16.86 9.64 -53.40
N GLY A 153 15.56 9.41 -53.23
CA GLY A 153 14.50 9.68 -54.21
C GLY A 153 13.22 8.87 -53.93
N ALA A 154 12.13 9.15 -54.67
CA ALA A 154 10.90 8.34 -54.65
C ALA A 154 11.03 7.21 -55.69
N ASP A 155 11.62 6.10 -55.28
CA ASP A 155 11.92 4.96 -56.15
C ASP A 155 10.80 3.91 -56.14
N THR A 156 10.59 3.20 -57.26
CA THR A 156 9.65 2.07 -57.36
C THR A 156 10.40 0.81 -57.75
N VAL A 157 10.71 -0.03 -56.78
CA VAL A 157 11.42 -1.30 -57.00
C VAL A 157 10.39 -2.42 -57.21
N ARG A 158 10.46 -3.15 -58.34
CA ARG A 158 9.55 -4.26 -58.67
C ARG A 158 10.31 -5.54 -59.00
N PHE A 159 10.15 -6.54 -58.15
CA PHE A 159 10.79 -7.86 -58.36
C PHE A 159 9.83 -8.82 -59.09
N TYR A 160 10.30 -9.47 -60.17
CA TYR A 160 9.56 -10.53 -60.88
C TYR A 160 10.40 -11.83 -60.85
N PHE A 161 9.86 -12.90 -60.27
CA PHE A 161 10.52 -14.21 -60.22
C PHE A 161 9.73 -15.28 -60.98
N ASP A 162 10.44 -16.25 -61.59
CA ASP A 162 9.88 -17.51 -62.10
C ASP A 162 10.29 -18.65 -61.14
N ASN A 163 9.28 -19.31 -60.57
CA ASN A 163 9.31 -20.06 -59.31
C ASN A 163 10.23 -21.29 -59.30
N SER A 164 11.15 -21.39 -58.32
CA SER A 164 11.46 -22.69 -57.64
C SER A 164 12.47 -22.67 -56.47
N LEU A 165 13.23 -21.60 -56.16
CA LEU A 165 14.23 -21.63 -55.08
C LEU A 165 14.34 -20.28 -54.37
N GLY A 166 14.10 -20.25 -53.05
CA GLY A 166 14.05 -19.03 -52.22
C GLY A 166 15.38 -18.27 -52.11
N GLY A 167 15.28 -16.96 -51.93
CA GLY A 167 16.40 -16.03 -51.73
C GLY A 167 15.97 -14.82 -50.87
N THR A 168 16.92 -14.17 -50.22
CA THR A 168 16.70 -13.00 -49.33
C THR A 168 16.94 -11.70 -50.09
N ILE A 169 16.04 -10.72 -49.94
CA ILE A 169 16.10 -9.41 -50.60
C ILE A 169 16.36 -8.34 -49.54
N ILE A 170 17.44 -7.56 -49.67
CA ILE A 170 17.74 -6.43 -48.77
C ILE A 170 17.69 -5.13 -49.58
N VAL A 171 16.79 -4.22 -49.20
CA VAL A 171 16.64 -2.88 -49.81
C VAL A 171 17.00 -1.83 -48.78
N THR A 172 17.94 -0.94 -49.09
CA THR A 172 18.31 0.17 -48.20
C THR A 172 18.18 1.52 -48.92
N GLY A 173 17.67 2.56 -48.22
CA GLY A 173 17.72 3.97 -48.68
C GLY A 173 16.51 4.59 -49.38
N SER A 174 15.45 3.84 -49.73
CA SER A 174 14.30 4.37 -50.51
C SER A 174 13.28 5.18 -49.67
N THR A 175 12.66 6.20 -50.28
CA THR A 175 11.48 6.94 -49.76
C THR A 175 10.18 6.66 -50.54
N GLY A 176 10.14 5.60 -51.36
CA GLY A 176 9.00 5.23 -52.21
C GLY A 176 8.46 3.81 -51.99
N ASN A 177 7.40 3.46 -52.73
CA ASN A 177 6.67 2.19 -52.56
C ASN A 177 7.51 0.98 -53.00
N ILE A 178 7.54 -0.05 -52.14
CA ILE A 178 8.16 -1.34 -52.44
C ILE A 178 7.07 -2.35 -52.79
N THR A 179 7.20 -3.03 -53.93
CA THR A 179 6.33 -4.15 -54.30
C THR A 179 7.18 -5.38 -54.56
N ALA A 180 7.06 -6.39 -53.69
CA ALA A 180 7.78 -7.65 -53.79
C ALA A 180 6.80 -8.82 -54.06
N SER A 181 7.22 -9.76 -54.91
CA SER A 181 6.44 -10.96 -55.26
C SER A 181 7.30 -12.22 -55.26
N ALA A 182 7.46 -12.91 -54.11
CA ALA A 182 7.96 -14.30 -54.02
C ALA A 182 8.00 -14.86 -52.57
N ASN A 183 8.28 -16.17 -52.49
CA ASN A 183 8.53 -16.96 -51.27
C ASN A 183 9.67 -16.41 -50.38
N GLY A 184 9.38 -16.13 -49.09
CA GLY A 184 10.40 -15.89 -48.05
C GLY A 184 10.99 -14.49 -48.03
N ILE A 185 10.13 -13.46 -48.01
CA ILE A 185 10.55 -12.06 -47.95
C ILE A 185 10.88 -11.67 -46.51
N SER A 186 12.12 -11.21 -46.28
CA SER A 186 12.51 -10.40 -45.12
C SER A 186 12.95 -9.06 -45.68
N SER A 187 12.15 -8.00 -45.48
CA SER A 187 12.46 -6.65 -45.98
C SER A 187 12.83 -5.74 -44.82
N THR A 188 14.09 -5.30 -44.77
CA THR A 188 14.54 -4.22 -43.87
C THR A 188 14.37 -2.87 -44.56
N ALA A 189 13.14 -2.38 -44.64
CA ALA A 189 12.88 -1.02 -45.15
C ALA A 189 13.12 -0.02 -44.01
N LEU A 190 14.04 0.93 -44.20
CA LEU A 190 14.40 1.88 -43.14
C LEU A 190 13.71 3.25 -43.23
N ASN A 191 12.84 3.54 -44.21
CA ASN A 191 12.08 4.82 -44.36
C ASN A 191 10.90 4.78 -45.39
N ALA A 192 10.16 3.67 -45.54
CA ALA A 192 9.02 3.60 -46.47
C ALA A 192 7.73 4.16 -45.84
N GLU A 193 6.81 4.76 -46.63
CA GLU A 193 5.48 5.21 -46.16
C GLU A 193 4.42 4.08 -46.25
N ASP A 194 4.44 3.27 -47.32
CA ASP A 194 3.59 2.09 -47.50
C ASP A 194 4.42 0.90 -48.02
N VAL A 195 4.14 -0.32 -47.53
CA VAL A 195 4.81 -1.56 -47.96
C VAL A 195 3.76 -2.53 -48.51
N TYR A 196 3.93 -2.98 -49.76
CA TYR A 196 3.01 -3.94 -50.37
C TYR A 196 3.72 -5.27 -50.65
N ILE A 197 3.28 -6.34 -50.00
CA ILE A 197 3.83 -7.69 -50.17
C ILE A 197 2.76 -8.59 -50.80
N MET A 198 2.96 -8.96 -52.07
CA MET A 198 2.07 -9.88 -52.81
C MET A 198 2.74 -11.26 -52.94
N GLY A 199 2.00 -12.34 -52.74
CA GLY A 199 2.45 -13.69 -53.10
C GLY A 199 1.77 -14.18 -54.38
N ASP A 200 2.46 -14.19 -55.53
CA ASP A 200 1.91 -14.77 -56.76
C ASP A 200 2.39 -16.21 -57.02
N ASN A 201 1.46 -17.18 -57.01
CA ASN A 201 1.63 -18.61 -57.33
C ASN A 201 2.59 -19.39 -56.42
N LEU A 202 2.18 -19.64 -55.19
CA LEU A 202 3.01 -20.28 -54.17
C LEU A 202 2.58 -21.74 -53.90
N THR A 203 3.58 -22.61 -53.74
CA THR A 203 3.41 -23.97 -53.20
C THR A 203 3.17 -23.89 -51.70
N THR A 204 2.25 -24.69 -51.16
CA THR A 204 1.90 -24.83 -49.72
C THR A 204 3.06 -24.56 -48.75
N GLY A 205 2.91 -23.60 -47.82
CA GLY A 205 3.79 -23.41 -46.66
C GLY A 205 4.67 -22.15 -46.66
N THR A 206 4.17 -20.99 -47.09
CA THR A 206 4.99 -19.77 -47.20
C THR A 206 4.91 -18.91 -45.93
N THR A 207 6.06 -18.44 -45.42
CA THR A 207 6.11 -17.38 -44.39
C THR A 207 6.40 -16.04 -45.03
N ILE A 208 5.59 -15.03 -44.70
CA ILE A 208 5.77 -13.62 -45.02
C ILE A 208 5.95 -12.86 -43.70
N ASP A 209 7.13 -12.29 -43.51
CA ASP A 209 7.53 -11.68 -42.24
C ASP A 209 7.93 -10.20 -42.43
N ALA A 210 7.05 -9.32 -41.95
CA ALA A 210 7.23 -7.87 -41.92
C ALA A 210 7.77 -7.34 -40.59
N SER A 211 8.08 -8.20 -39.60
CA SER A 211 8.50 -7.77 -38.25
C SER A 211 9.79 -6.93 -38.21
N SER A 212 10.62 -7.04 -39.26
CA SER A 212 11.87 -6.28 -39.42
C SER A 212 11.70 -4.92 -40.11
N VAL A 213 10.47 -4.56 -40.49
CA VAL A 213 10.13 -3.26 -41.07
C VAL A 213 10.14 -2.19 -39.97
N THR A 214 10.86 -1.09 -40.20
CA THR A 214 11.03 -0.01 -39.22
C THR A 214 10.86 1.36 -39.90
N GLY A 215 10.11 2.29 -39.29
CA GLY A 215 9.85 3.63 -39.85
C GLY A 215 8.37 4.02 -39.78
N ASP A 216 7.97 5.14 -40.43
CA ASP A 216 6.57 5.60 -40.54
C ASP A 216 5.78 4.79 -41.59
N VAL A 217 5.84 3.46 -41.53
CA VAL A 217 5.02 2.61 -42.41
C VAL A 217 3.59 2.65 -41.90
N ARG A 218 2.68 3.12 -42.75
CA ARG A 218 1.28 3.35 -42.40
C ARG A 218 0.40 2.11 -42.57
N LEU A 219 0.68 1.29 -43.58
CA LEU A 219 -0.07 0.09 -43.90
C LEU A 219 0.85 -0.95 -44.59
N ALA A 220 0.90 -2.17 -44.07
CA ALA A 220 1.39 -3.33 -44.80
C ALA A 220 0.21 -4.13 -45.37
N PHE A 221 0.11 -4.23 -46.70
CA PHE A 221 -0.85 -5.14 -47.35
C PHE A 221 -0.18 -6.47 -47.66
N ILE A 222 -0.67 -7.53 -47.05
CA ILE A 222 -0.10 -8.87 -47.20
C ILE A 222 -1.15 -9.82 -47.78
N ASN A 223 -0.88 -10.39 -48.96
CA ASN A 223 -1.85 -11.22 -49.69
C ASN A 223 -1.22 -12.53 -50.19
N SER A 224 -1.97 -13.65 -50.11
CA SER A 224 -1.67 -14.94 -50.75
C SER A 224 -2.78 -15.34 -51.75
N MET A 225 -2.48 -16.33 -52.61
CA MET A 225 -3.42 -16.88 -53.60
C MET A 225 -3.71 -18.38 -53.44
N SER A 226 -2.94 -19.16 -52.66
CA SER A 226 -3.26 -20.58 -52.31
C SER A 226 -2.23 -21.22 -51.35
N GLY A 227 -2.68 -21.93 -50.31
CA GLY A 227 -1.80 -22.70 -49.38
C GLY A 227 -2.10 -22.40 -47.91
N SER A 228 -1.44 -23.11 -46.98
CA SER A 228 -1.35 -22.71 -45.56
C SER A 228 -0.10 -21.84 -45.40
N ASP A 229 -0.28 -20.57 -45.10
CA ASP A 229 0.77 -19.56 -45.04
C ASP A 229 0.88 -18.94 -43.64
N VAL A 230 2.00 -18.28 -43.34
CA VAL A 230 2.25 -17.57 -42.06
C VAL A 230 2.54 -16.11 -42.38
N PHE A 231 1.79 -15.21 -41.77
CA PHE A 231 1.87 -13.77 -41.93
C PHE A 231 2.25 -13.13 -40.60
N ILE A 232 3.31 -12.33 -40.58
CA ILE A 232 3.78 -11.60 -39.40
C ILE A 232 3.85 -10.11 -39.78
N GLY A 233 3.11 -9.26 -39.07
CA GLY A 233 3.05 -7.82 -39.20
C GLY A 233 4.24 -7.11 -38.54
N HIS A 234 4.09 -5.81 -38.30
CA HIS A 234 5.07 -4.94 -37.65
C HIS A 234 4.46 -4.27 -36.40
N ASN A 235 5.19 -3.37 -35.72
CA ASN A 235 4.66 -2.68 -34.53
C ASN A 235 3.75 -1.47 -34.86
N GLY A 236 3.03 -1.50 -35.98
CA GLY A 236 2.13 -0.45 -36.47
C GLY A 236 0.84 -1.05 -37.02
N ILE A 237 0.06 -0.32 -37.83
CA ILE A 237 -1.20 -0.85 -38.39
C ILE A 237 -0.93 -1.79 -39.58
N ASP A 238 -1.29 -3.06 -39.43
CA ASP A 238 -1.18 -4.09 -40.46
C ASP A 238 -2.55 -4.49 -41.03
N VAL A 239 -2.61 -4.75 -42.35
CA VAL A 239 -3.83 -5.22 -43.01
C VAL A 239 -3.55 -6.54 -43.75
N PHE A 240 -4.04 -7.63 -43.19
CA PHE A 240 -3.94 -8.97 -43.76
C PHE A 240 -5.14 -9.21 -44.70
N GLY A 241 -4.89 -9.20 -46.01
CA GLY A 241 -5.95 -9.28 -47.02
C GLY A 241 -6.01 -10.64 -47.73
N THR A 242 -7.22 -11.18 -47.92
CA THR A 242 -7.46 -12.44 -48.65
C THR A 242 -7.99 -12.19 -50.08
N ASN A 243 -7.14 -11.71 -51.00
CA ASN A 243 -7.60 -11.23 -52.32
C ASN A 243 -8.15 -12.29 -53.31
N TYR A 244 -9.28 -11.95 -53.95
CA TYR A 244 -9.94 -12.38 -55.22
C TYR A 244 -9.92 -13.85 -55.73
N GLN A 245 -9.13 -14.78 -55.18
CA GLN A 245 -9.10 -16.21 -55.53
C GLN A 245 -8.75 -17.08 -54.31
N ALA A 246 -9.20 -16.74 -53.11
CA ALA A 246 -8.91 -17.56 -51.91
C ALA A 246 -9.35 -19.02 -52.11
N THR A 247 -8.39 -19.92 -52.30
CA THR A 247 -8.61 -21.37 -52.30
C THR A 247 -7.99 -21.95 -51.04
N ALA A 248 -8.83 -22.57 -50.20
CA ALA A 248 -8.54 -23.51 -49.13
C ALA A 248 -7.06 -23.68 -48.70
N GLY A 249 -6.74 -23.17 -47.52
CA GLY A 249 -5.56 -23.45 -46.72
C GLY A 249 -5.72 -22.76 -45.37
N GLY A 250 -5.17 -23.33 -44.29
CA GLY A 250 -5.25 -22.74 -42.96
C GLY A 250 -4.04 -21.85 -42.71
N ASP A 251 -4.26 -20.54 -42.67
CA ASP A 251 -3.23 -19.51 -42.54
C ASP A 251 -2.96 -19.13 -41.08
N THR A 252 -1.81 -18.53 -40.78
CA THR A 252 -1.46 -18.03 -39.44
C THR A 252 -1.14 -16.55 -39.51
N TYR A 253 -1.72 -15.74 -38.64
CA TYR A 253 -1.56 -14.29 -38.58
C TYR A 253 -0.99 -13.87 -37.22
N THR A 254 0.01 -13.00 -37.24
CA THR A 254 0.62 -12.35 -36.07
C THR A 254 0.70 -10.85 -36.37
N GLY A 255 -0.06 -10.00 -35.68
CA GLY A 255 -0.03 -8.54 -35.87
C GLY A 255 1.25 -7.88 -35.32
N ASN A 256 1.66 -8.30 -34.13
CA ASN A 256 2.50 -7.59 -33.16
C ASN A 256 1.74 -6.44 -32.48
N GLY A 257 2.36 -5.28 -32.26
CA GLY A 257 1.65 -4.14 -31.65
C GLY A 257 1.03 -3.27 -32.73
N GLY A 258 -0.22 -2.85 -32.60
CA GLY A 258 -0.89 -2.13 -33.68
C GLY A 258 -2.40 -2.11 -33.49
N ALA A 259 -3.11 -1.55 -34.47
CA ALA A 259 -4.56 -1.72 -34.57
C ALA A 259 -4.81 -2.49 -35.87
N ASP A 260 -4.64 -3.80 -35.82
CA ASP A 260 -4.47 -4.62 -37.00
C ASP A 260 -5.80 -5.14 -37.54
N ILE A 261 -5.84 -5.37 -38.84
CA ILE A 261 -7.08 -5.75 -39.53
C ILE A 261 -6.84 -7.04 -40.31
N LEU A 262 -7.55 -8.09 -39.92
CA LEU A 262 -7.72 -9.27 -40.75
C LEU A 262 -8.95 -9.07 -41.65
N ASP A 263 -8.72 -8.79 -42.93
CA ASP A 263 -9.74 -8.40 -43.90
C ASP A 263 -10.07 -9.54 -44.87
N TYR A 264 -11.26 -10.13 -44.70
CA TYR A 264 -11.77 -11.18 -45.56
C TYR A 264 -12.51 -10.62 -46.79
N VAL A 265 -11.76 -10.31 -47.85
CA VAL A 265 -12.27 -9.68 -49.10
C VAL A 265 -12.58 -10.67 -50.25
N ALA A 266 -12.54 -11.96 -50.00
CA ALA A 266 -12.86 -12.97 -51.03
C ALA A 266 -14.38 -13.05 -51.30
N SER A 267 -14.78 -13.44 -52.52
CA SER A 267 -16.20 -13.67 -52.87
C SER A 267 -16.79 -14.96 -52.28
N VAL A 268 -15.96 -15.76 -51.59
CA VAL A 268 -16.32 -16.98 -50.86
C VAL A 268 -15.56 -16.91 -49.54
N LEU A 269 -16.26 -17.14 -48.43
CA LEU A 269 -15.65 -17.17 -47.11
C LEU A 269 -14.76 -18.42 -46.96
N ALA A 270 -13.48 -18.23 -46.64
CA ALA A 270 -12.47 -19.29 -46.61
C ALA A 270 -11.61 -19.15 -45.35
N MET A 271 -12.22 -19.31 -44.17
CA MET A 271 -11.53 -19.14 -42.87
C MET A 271 -11.03 -20.46 -42.27
N ASN A 272 -11.44 -21.59 -42.85
CA ASN A 272 -11.19 -22.91 -42.28
C ASN A 272 -9.69 -23.22 -42.14
N GLY A 273 -9.25 -23.29 -40.89
CA GLY A 273 -7.87 -23.61 -40.51
C GLY A 273 -7.02 -22.38 -40.23
N ASP A 274 -7.59 -21.18 -40.34
CA ASP A 274 -6.89 -19.94 -40.04
C ASP A 274 -6.69 -19.76 -38.53
N VAL A 275 -5.59 -19.10 -38.15
CA VAL A 275 -5.16 -18.88 -36.77
C VAL A 275 -4.63 -17.46 -36.60
N ILE A 276 -5.22 -16.66 -35.71
CA ILE A 276 -4.61 -15.42 -35.19
C ILE A 276 -3.86 -15.75 -33.91
N THR A 277 -2.65 -15.22 -33.74
CA THR A 277 -1.72 -15.63 -32.66
C THR A 277 -1.48 -14.57 -31.58
N ASP A 278 -2.06 -13.37 -31.72
CA ASP A 278 -1.82 -12.23 -30.83
C ASP A 278 -2.95 -11.18 -30.86
N PHE A 279 -4.20 -11.60 -31.10
CA PHE A 279 -5.38 -10.72 -31.16
C PHE A 279 -5.58 -9.91 -29.86
N ASP A 280 -5.73 -8.59 -29.94
CA ASP A 280 -5.89 -7.71 -28.78
C ASP A 280 -7.02 -6.64 -28.91
N GLY A 281 -7.03 -5.67 -27.98
CA GLY A 281 -8.03 -4.59 -27.83
C GLY A 281 -8.22 -3.71 -29.06
N ASP A 282 -7.15 -3.48 -29.82
CA ASP A 282 -7.14 -2.52 -30.91
C ASP A 282 -7.42 -3.18 -32.28
N ASP A 283 -7.26 -4.49 -32.36
CA ASP A 283 -7.46 -5.31 -33.57
C ASP A 283 -8.91 -5.40 -34.05
N MET A 284 -9.09 -5.88 -35.29
CA MET A 284 -10.38 -6.09 -35.93
C MET A 284 -10.37 -7.26 -36.91
N ILE A 285 -11.43 -8.07 -36.88
CA ILE A 285 -11.72 -9.06 -37.92
C ILE A 285 -12.84 -8.48 -38.79
N ASP A 286 -12.54 -8.19 -40.06
CA ASP A 286 -13.49 -7.61 -41.00
C ASP A 286 -14.07 -8.68 -41.94
N LEU A 287 -15.37 -8.95 -41.79
CA LEU A 287 -16.16 -9.85 -42.64
C LEU A 287 -17.12 -9.09 -43.55
N SER A 288 -17.08 -7.76 -43.57
CA SER A 288 -18.07 -6.89 -44.24
C SER A 288 -18.14 -7.12 -45.75
N PHE A 289 -17.04 -7.52 -46.39
CA PHE A 289 -17.05 -7.84 -47.83
C PHE A 289 -17.84 -9.13 -48.15
N ASN A 290 -17.93 -10.05 -47.18
CA ASN A 290 -18.68 -11.30 -47.28
C ASN A 290 -20.16 -11.15 -46.90
N ASP A 291 -20.66 -9.92 -46.71
CA ASP A 291 -22.07 -9.62 -46.41
C ASP A 291 -23.08 -10.27 -47.39
N SER A 292 -22.71 -10.51 -48.65
CA SER A 292 -23.60 -11.24 -49.57
C SER A 292 -23.66 -12.76 -49.32
N VAL A 293 -22.61 -13.34 -48.75
CA VAL A 293 -22.48 -14.75 -48.36
C VAL A 293 -23.04 -14.98 -46.96
N ILE A 294 -22.81 -14.04 -46.05
CA ILE A 294 -23.23 -14.05 -44.64
C ILE A 294 -24.66 -13.50 -44.52
N ASN A 295 -24.97 -12.34 -45.07
CA ASN A 295 -26.28 -11.67 -44.88
C ASN A 295 -27.23 -11.80 -46.09
N GLY A 296 -26.88 -12.57 -47.14
CA GLY A 296 -27.75 -12.83 -48.29
C GLY A 296 -28.05 -11.60 -49.17
N GLY A 297 -27.29 -10.51 -49.02
CA GLY A 297 -27.36 -9.31 -49.86
C GLY A 297 -28.58 -8.40 -49.61
N GLY A 298 -29.18 -8.44 -48.42
CA GLY A 298 -30.32 -7.59 -48.02
C GLY A 298 -30.07 -6.85 -46.70
N ALA A 299 -30.68 -5.66 -46.55
CA ALA A 299 -30.41 -4.70 -45.48
C ALA A 299 -30.53 -5.23 -44.03
N LEU A 300 -29.47 -5.00 -43.24
CA LEU A 300 -29.42 -4.81 -41.78
C LEU A 300 -30.22 -5.80 -40.91
N ALA A 301 -30.09 -7.10 -41.14
CA ALA A 301 -30.42 -8.07 -40.10
C ALA A 301 -29.11 -8.57 -39.51
N ASP A 302 -28.84 -8.22 -38.26
CA ASP A 302 -27.70 -8.73 -37.49
C ASP A 302 -27.70 -10.28 -37.54
N LYS A 303 -26.60 -10.84 -38.04
CA LYS A 303 -26.35 -12.29 -38.13
C LYS A 303 -25.27 -12.74 -37.17
N PHE A 304 -24.65 -11.81 -36.45
CA PHE A 304 -23.79 -12.14 -35.34
C PHE A 304 -24.64 -12.52 -34.14
N ILE A 305 -24.54 -13.78 -33.70
CA ILE A 305 -25.34 -14.30 -32.58
C ILE A 305 -24.54 -14.39 -31.27
N GLY A 306 -23.37 -13.74 -31.21
CA GLY A 306 -22.49 -13.75 -30.05
C GLY A 306 -22.03 -15.18 -29.71
N GLY A 307 -22.21 -15.59 -28.45
CA GLY A 307 -21.89 -16.95 -27.98
C GLY A 307 -23.01 -17.98 -28.16
N ALA A 308 -24.16 -17.62 -28.75
CA ALA A 308 -25.31 -18.51 -28.87
C ALA A 308 -25.11 -19.64 -29.89
N ALA A 309 -25.83 -20.75 -29.73
CA ALA A 309 -25.85 -21.84 -30.71
C ALA A 309 -26.60 -21.43 -31.98
N PHE A 310 -26.14 -21.93 -33.14
CA PHE A 310 -26.80 -21.69 -34.42
C PHE A 310 -28.27 -22.12 -34.39
N SER A 311 -29.14 -21.26 -34.91
CA SER A 311 -30.58 -21.50 -34.99
C SER A 311 -30.98 -22.30 -36.23
N GLY A 312 -30.02 -22.57 -37.13
CA GLY A 312 -30.26 -23.11 -38.47
C GLY A 312 -30.69 -22.03 -39.45
N THR A 313 -30.28 -20.79 -39.22
CA THR A 313 -30.46 -19.70 -40.18
C THR A 313 -29.17 -19.51 -40.95
N ALA A 314 -29.23 -19.64 -42.28
CA ALA A 314 -28.07 -19.42 -43.13
C ALA A 314 -27.49 -18.02 -42.90
N GLY A 315 -26.17 -17.96 -42.77
CA GLY A 315 -25.43 -16.75 -42.55
C GLY A 315 -25.10 -16.42 -41.10
N GLU A 316 -25.62 -17.16 -40.12
CA GLU A 316 -25.31 -16.89 -38.72
C GLU A 316 -23.83 -17.13 -38.44
N TYR A 317 -23.24 -16.26 -37.62
CA TYR A 317 -21.88 -16.45 -37.14
C TYR A 317 -21.77 -16.08 -35.67
N ARG A 318 -20.86 -16.78 -34.98
CA ARG A 318 -20.75 -16.80 -33.52
C ARG A 318 -19.30 -16.92 -33.09
N PHE A 319 -19.00 -16.57 -31.85
CA PHE A 319 -17.80 -17.06 -31.19
C PHE A 319 -18.11 -18.30 -30.32
N GLN A 320 -17.09 -19.11 -30.09
CA GLN A 320 -17.12 -20.23 -29.16
C GLN A 320 -15.75 -20.34 -28.48
N ILE A 321 -15.72 -20.30 -27.16
CA ILE A 321 -14.51 -20.60 -26.39
C ILE A 321 -14.26 -22.10 -26.43
N SER A 322 -13.02 -22.51 -26.70
CA SER A 322 -12.59 -23.90 -26.79
C SER A 322 -11.21 -24.06 -26.16
N GLY A 323 -11.18 -24.41 -24.86
CA GLY A 323 -9.95 -24.45 -24.07
C GLY A 323 -9.33 -23.05 -23.94
N ALA A 324 -8.04 -22.91 -24.20
CA ALA A 324 -7.32 -21.62 -24.15
C ALA A 324 -7.45 -20.78 -25.44
N THR A 325 -8.43 -21.07 -26.30
CA THR A 325 -8.59 -20.43 -27.62
C THR A 325 -10.03 -20.00 -27.86
N THR A 326 -10.21 -19.00 -28.72
CA THR A 326 -11.53 -18.53 -29.19
C THR A 326 -11.73 -18.95 -30.64
N LEU A 327 -12.86 -19.58 -30.96
CA LEU A 327 -13.23 -19.97 -32.32
C LEU A 327 -14.30 -19.02 -32.86
N LEU A 328 -14.06 -18.37 -34.00
CA LEU A 328 -15.08 -17.66 -34.76
C LEU A 328 -15.66 -18.61 -35.82
N GLN A 329 -16.95 -18.94 -35.69
CA GLN A 329 -17.63 -19.94 -36.51
C GLN A 329 -18.75 -19.32 -37.34
N VAL A 330 -18.98 -19.83 -38.55
CA VAL A 330 -20.03 -19.34 -39.47
C VAL A 330 -20.81 -20.53 -40.03
N ASP A 331 -22.14 -20.51 -39.88
CA ASP A 331 -23.09 -21.39 -40.57
C ASP A 331 -23.50 -20.72 -41.89
N THR A 332 -22.86 -21.09 -42.99
CA THR A 332 -23.12 -20.47 -44.30
C THR A 332 -24.35 -21.04 -45.00
N ASN A 333 -24.77 -22.26 -44.65
CA ASN A 333 -25.79 -23.01 -45.38
C ASN A 333 -27.14 -23.11 -44.64
N GLY A 334 -27.16 -22.79 -43.34
CA GLY A 334 -28.34 -22.77 -42.49
C GLY A 334 -28.75 -24.14 -41.96
N ASP A 335 -27.81 -25.08 -41.82
CA ASP A 335 -28.10 -26.41 -41.26
C ASP A 335 -27.91 -26.47 -39.73
N GLY A 336 -27.47 -25.38 -39.11
CA GLY A 336 -27.23 -25.27 -37.67
C GLY A 336 -25.85 -25.77 -37.25
N LEU A 337 -24.93 -25.99 -38.19
CA LEU A 337 -23.54 -26.38 -37.92
C LEU A 337 -22.56 -25.36 -38.50
N ALA A 338 -21.37 -25.27 -37.90
CA ALA A 338 -20.31 -24.43 -38.44
C ALA A 338 -19.80 -24.99 -39.78
N ASP A 339 -19.85 -24.17 -40.83
CA ASP A 339 -19.24 -24.45 -42.14
C ASP A 339 -17.82 -23.86 -42.25
N GLN A 340 -17.56 -22.75 -41.56
CA GLN A 340 -16.26 -22.08 -41.49
C GLN A 340 -15.83 -21.87 -40.04
N THR A 341 -14.52 -21.94 -39.76
CA THR A 341 -13.95 -21.69 -38.43
C THR A 341 -12.59 -21.02 -38.51
N LEU A 342 -12.46 -19.84 -37.89
CA LEU A 342 -11.21 -19.13 -37.58
C LEU A 342 -10.84 -19.37 -36.11
N THR A 343 -9.56 -19.58 -35.82
CA THR A 343 -9.04 -19.75 -34.45
C THR A 343 -8.31 -18.49 -34.00
N ILE A 344 -8.53 -18.06 -32.77
CA ILE A 344 -7.75 -17.03 -32.08
C ILE A 344 -7.02 -17.75 -30.94
N ALA A 345 -5.70 -17.82 -31.04
CA ALA A 345 -4.87 -18.76 -30.28
C ALA A 345 -4.18 -18.17 -29.05
N ASN A 346 -4.32 -16.87 -28.79
CA ASN A 346 -3.67 -16.17 -27.67
C ASN A 346 -4.59 -15.87 -26.49
N GLY A 347 -5.79 -16.44 -26.44
CA GLY A 347 -6.68 -16.28 -25.30
C GLY A 347 -8.14 -16.61 -25.57
N THR A 348 -8.91 -16.47 -24.50
CA THR A 348 -10.36 -16.61 -24.48
C THR A 348 -10.99 -15.22 -24.51
N PHE A 349 -11.72 -14.93 -25.57
CA PHE A 349 -12.22 -13.61 -25.90
C PHE A 349 -13.69 -13.69 -26.24
N ALA A 350 -14.46 -12.72 -25.75
CA ALA A 350 -15.78 -12.43 -26.30
C ALA A 350 -15.62 -11.47 -27.48
N LEU A 351 -16.34 -11.71 -28.57
CA LEU A 351 -16.35 -10.84 -29.75
C LEU A 351 -17.66 -10.06 -29.83
N ALA A 352 -17.62 -8.84 -30.35
CA ALA A 352 -18.78 -8.00 -30.63
C ALA A 352 -18.62 -7.26 -31.96
N GLU A 353 -19.74 -6.97 -32.63
CA GLU A 353 -19.73 -6.11 -33.80
C GLU A 353 -19.47 -4.64 -33.40
N THR A 354 -18.71 -3.91 -34.23
CA THR A 354 -18.46 -2.47 -34.07
C THR A 354 -19.74 -1.63 -34.10
N SER A 355 -20.75 -2.10 -34.82
CA SER A 355 -22.11 -1.60 -34.83
C SER A 355 -23.02 -2.68 -35.39
N GLU A 356 -24.26 -2.80 -34.89
CA GLU A 356 -25.22 -3.82 -35.32
C GLU A 356 -25.31 -3.95 -36.86
N GLY A 357 -24.95 -5.14 -37.36
CA GLY A 357 -24.92 -5.51 -38.78
C GLY A 357 -23.71 -5.00 -39.56
N SER A 358 -22.61 -4.56 -38.92
CA SER A 358 -21.38 -4.15 -39.61
C SER A 358 -20.56 -5.32 -40.15
N ASN A 359 -20.69 -6.50 -39.54
CA ASN A 359 -19.82 -7.65 -39.72
C ASN A 359 -18.33 -7.33 -39.50
N GLN A 360 -18.04 -6.34 -38.67
CA GLN A 360 -16.69 -5.99 -38.23
C GLN A 360 -16.59 -6.32 -36.74
N LEU A 361 -15.77 -7.29 -36.38
CA LEU A 361 -15.69 -7.84 -35.03
C LEU A 361 -14.47 -7.29 -34.27
N LYS A 362 -14.70 -6.89 -33.02
CA LYS A 362 -13.70 -6.50 -32.01
C LYS A 362 -13.95 -7.27 -30.72
N LEU A 363 -13.08 -7.09 -29.72
CA LEU A 363 -13.36 -7.54 -28.35
C LEU A 363 -14.66 -6.91 -27.82
N ALA A 364 -15.48 -7.72 -27.16
CA ALA A 364 -16.75 -7.27 -26.58
C ALA A 364 -16.52 -6.42 -25.33
N ALA A 365 -17.34 -5.39 -25.13
CA ALA A 365 -17.41 -4.59 -23.89
C ALA A 365 -17.96 -5.37 -22.67
N SER A 366 -18.10 -6.69 -22.78
CA SER A 366 -18.61 -7.57 -21.74
C SER A 366 -17.74 -8.82 -21.70
N VAL A 367 -17.14 -9.08 -20.54
CA VAL A 367 -16.36 -10.29 -20.25
C VAL A 367 -17.34 -11.35 -19.76
N ILE A 368 -17.36 -12.52 -20.38
CA ILE A 368 -18.24 -13.63 -19.99
C ILE A 368 -17.36 -14.87 -19.83
N GLY A 369 -17.37 -15.44 -18.62
CA GLY A 369 -16.73 -16.69 -18.26
C GLY A 369 -17.43 -17.91 -18.83
N THR A 370 -17.14 -19.07 -18.26
CA THR A 370 -17.72 -20.35 -18.65
C THR A 370 -18.46 -20.99 -17.46
N ASP A 371 -18.85 -22.25 -17.57
CA ASP A 371 -19.47 -22.96 -16.44
C ASP A 371 -18.41 -23.62 -15.52
N ASP A 372 -17.12 -23.35 -15.75
CA ASP A 372 -15.99 -23.83 -14.95
C ASP A 372 -15.51 -22.71 -13.98
N SER A 373 -14.61 -23.03 -13.04
CA SER A 373 -14.01 -22.01 -12.14
C SER A 373 -12.90 -21.22 -12.85
N GLU A 374 -13.06 -19.91 -12.94
CA GLU A 374 -12.15 -19.00 -13.62
C GLU A 374 -11.55 -17.89 -12.73
N THR A 375 -10.49 -17.25 -13.25
CA THR A 375 -10.13 -15.89 -12.83
C THR A 375 -10.42 -14.96 -14.01
N LEU A 376 -11.38 -14.06 -13.84
CA LEU A 376 -11.80 -13.10 -14.85
C LEU A 376 -11.24 -11.73 -14.51
N SER A 377 -10.72 -11.02 -15.52
CA SER A 377 -10.21 -9.66 -15.37
C SER A 377 -10.85 -8.74 -16.41
N GLY A 378 -11.43 -7.65 -15.94
CA GLY A 378 -11.85 -6.50 -16.75
C GLY A 378 -10.67 -5.64 -17.18
N THR A 379 -10.97 -4.47 -17.73
CA THR A 379 -9.98 -3.48 -18.18
C THR A 379 -10.08 -2.20 -17.34
N SER A 380 -9.68 -1.05 -17.88
CA SER A 380 -9.77 0.24 -17.16
C SER A 380 -11.02 1.05 -17.56
N THR A 381 -11.97 0.41 -18.24
CA THR A 381 -13.22 1.03 -18.69
C THR A 381 -14.42 0.34 -18.05
N SER A 382 -15.59 0.98 -18.02
CA SER A 382 -16.79 0.33 -17.49
C SER A 382 -17.23 -0.87 -18.33
N GLU A 383 -17.29 -2.04 -17.72
CA GLU A 383 -17.67 -3.30 -18.36
C GLU A 383 -18.82 -4.01 -17.64
N THR A 384 -19.32 -5.08 -18.27
CA THR A 384 -20.15 -6.08 -17.59
C THR A 384 -19.41 -7.41 -17.62
N ILE A 385 -19.01 -7.89 -16.44
CA ILE A 385 -18.28 -9.13 -16.24
C ILE A 385 -19.25 -10.18 -15.67
N ARG A 386 -19.34 -11.35 -16.30
CA ARG A 386 -20.20 -12.46 -15.82
C ARG A 386 -19.39 -13.74 -15.67
N GLY A 387 -19.33 -14.31 -14.47
CA GLY A 387 -18.68 -15.61 -14.21
C GLY A 387 -19.45 -16.78 -14.85
N LEU A 388 -20.78 -16.79 -14.68
CA LEU A 388 -21.73 -17.83 -15.09
C LEU A 388 -21.89 -18.94 -14.05
N ALA A 389 -21.16 -20.06 -14.14
CA ALA A 389 -21.23 -21.12 -13.14
C ALA A 389 -19.81 -21.56 -12.79
N GLY A 390 -19.60 -22.07 -11.59
CA GLY A 390 -18.25 -22.31 -11.08
C GLY A 390 -17.93 -21.33 -9.96
N ASN A 391 -16.80 -21.53 -9.30
CA ASN A 391 -16.30 -20.60 -8.28
C ASN A 391 -15.26 -19.69 -8.91
N ASP A 392 -15.64 -18.45 -9.17
CA ASP A 392 -14.86 -17.49 -9.95
C ASP A 392 -14.16 -16.45 -9.07
N VAL A 393 -13.00 -15.98 -9.50
CA VAL A 393 -12.35 -14.78 -8.95
C VAL A 393 -12.44 -13.68 -10.00
N ILE A 394 -13.14 -12.60 -9.71
CA ILE A 394 -13.44 -11.52 -10.67
C ILE A 394 -12.75 -10.23 -10.24
N ILE A 395 -11.95 -9.67 -11.14
CA ILE A 395 -11.21 -8.41 -10.96
C ILE A 395 -11.74 -7.40 -11.98
N GLY A 396 -12.45 -6.36 -11.54
CA GLY A 396 -12.93 -5.29 -12.44
C GLY A 396 -11.77 -4.47 -13.03
N ASN A 397 -10.81 -4.13 -12.16
CA ASN A 397 -9.80 -3.08 -12.36
C ASN A 397 -10.46 -1.69 -12.35
N GLY A 398 -10.45 -0.93 -13.44
CA GLY A 398 -10.91 0.46 -13.43
C GLY A 398 -12.19 0.68 -14.23
N GLY A 399 -12.96 1.71 -13.87
CA GLY A 399 -14.27 1.97 -14.46
C GLY A 399 -15.41 1.55 -13.52
N ASP A 400 -16.62 2.05 -13.78
CA ASP A 400 -17.82 1.61 -13.05
C ASP A 400 -18.31 0.28 -13.64
N ASP A 401 -17.94 -0.86 -13.04
CA ASP A 401 -18.24 -2.18 -13.59
C ASP A 401 -19.54 -2.79 -13.07
N VAL A 402 -20.11 -3.73 -13.84
CA VAL A 402 -21.16 -4.63 -13.36
C VAL A 402 -20.57 -6.03 -13.29
N ILE A 403 -20.31 -6.50 -12.07
CA ILE A 403 -19.69 -7.80 -11.79
C ILE A 403 -20.79 -8.75 -11.31
N ASP A 404 -21.03 -9.80 -12.08
CA ASP A 404 -22.02 -10.84 -11.79
C ASP A 404 -21.30 -12.19 -11.64
N GLY A 405 -21.15 -12.69 -10.42
CA GLY A 405 -20.45 -13.95 -10.13
C GLY A 405 -21.11 -15.10 -10.88
N GLY A 406 -22.31 -15.47 -10.47
CA GLY A 406 -23.00 -16.55 -11.16
C GLY A 406 -23.68 -17.52 -10.23
N ASP A 407 -23.63 -18.79 -10.63
CA ASP A 407 -23.95 -19.93 -9.79
C ASP A 407 -22.64 -20.51 -9.25
N GLY A 408 -22.38 -20.39 -7.95
CA GLY A 408 -21.17 -20.92 -7.35
C GLY A 408 -20.82 -20.23 -6.06
N THR A 409 -19.52 -20.12 -5.78
CA THR A 409 -18.99 -19.31 -4.68
C THR A 409 -17.92 -18.41 -5.27
N ASP A 410 -18.30 -17.16 -5.50
CA ASP A 410 -17.56 -16.22 -6.32
C ASP A 410 -16.92 -15.13 -5.46
N THR A 411 -15.72 -14.69 -5.86
CA THR A 411 -14.91 -13.69 -5.16
C THR A 411 -14.74 -12.45 -6.03
N ALA A 412 -15.17 -11.28 -5.54
CA ALA A 412 -14.73 -10.01 -6.12
C ALA A 412 -13.38 -9.61 -5.49
N SER A 413 -12.37 -9.32 -6.32
CA SER A 413 -11.03 -9.00 -5.85
C SER A 413 -10.60 -7.59 -6.24
N TYR A 414 -10.27 -6.80 -5.22
CA TYR A 414 -9.76 -5.43 -5.26
C TYR A 414 -8.27 -5.35 -4.90
N ALA A 415 -7.55 -6.48 -4.90
CA ALA A 415 -6.13 -6.55 -4.51
C ALA A 415 -5.20 -5.63 -5.32
N ASN A 416 -5.59 -5.28 -6.55
CA ASN A 416 -4.84 -4.38 -7.41
C ASN A 416 -5.32 -2.92 -7.35
N ALA A 417 -6.26 -2.59 -6.45
CA ALA A 417 -6.86 -1.28 -6.41
C ALA A 417 -5.86 -0.20 -5.98
N ASN A 418 -5.99 1.00 -6.55
CA ASN A 418 -5.06 2.11 -6.28
C ASN A 418 -5.39 2.94 -5.02
N GLY A 419 -6.32 2.46 -4.19
CA GLY A 419 -6.75 3.08 -2.93
C GLY A 419 -7.69 2.16 -2.16
N GLY A 420 -8.10 2.60 -0.97
CA GLY A 420 -9.02 1.83 -0.13
C GLY A 420 -10.42 1.74 -0.73
N VAL A 421 -11.07 0.59 -0.54
CA VAL A 421 -12.41 0.26 -1.04
C VAL A 421 -13.41 0.16 0.11
N ASP A 422 -14.68 0.46 -0.15
CA ASP A 422 -15.77 0.38 0.83
C ASP A 422 -16.93 -0.40 0.19
N ILE A 423 -17.01 -1.70 0.51
CA ILE A 423 -17.85 -2.71 -0.13
C ILE A 423 -18.64 -3.44 0.95
N ASP A 424 -19.96 -3.51 0.81
CA ASP A 424 -20.84 -4.28 1.71
C ASP A 424 -21.78 -5.14 0.85
N LEU A 425 -21.70 -6.47 0.96
CA LEU A 425 -22.53 -7.42 0.22
C LEU A 425 -23.95 -7.51 0.78
N GLY A 426 -24.13 -7.25 2.08
CA GLY A 426 -25.42 -7.22 2.77
C GLY A 426 -26.20 -5.91 2.52
N ALA A 427 -25.49 -4.80 2.31
CA ALA A 427 -26.03 -3.55 1.81
C ALA A 427 -25.84 -3.42 0.28
N ALA A 428 -26.44 -2.40 -0.32
CA ALA A 428 -26.20 -2.08 -1.74
C ALA A 428 -25.14 -0.97 -1.85
N TYR A 429 -24.02 -1.14 -1.15
CA TYR A 429 -22.96 -0.13 -1.06
C TYR A 429 -21.67 -0.70 -1.65
N PHE A 430 -21.20 -0.09 -2.74
CA PHE A 430 -20.09 -0.57 -3.54
C PHE A 430 -19.30 0.64 -4.07
N ASP A 431 -18.24 1.06 -3.39
CA ASP A 431 -17.34 2.13 -3.84
C ASP A 431 -15.90 1.59 -3.89
N GLY A 432 -15.39 1.36 -5.10
CA GLY A 432 -14.01 0.99 -5.33
C GLY A 432 -13.16 2.23 -5.65
N ALA A 433 -11.90 2.25 -5.20
CA ALA A 433 -10.97 3.33 -5.53
C ALA A 433 -10.74 3.50 -7.05
N ASP A 434 -11.02 2.48 -7.84
CA ASP A 434 -10.89 2.47 -9.30
C ASP A 434 -12.23 2.57 -10.05
N GLY A 435 -13.35 2.74 -9.34
CA GLY A 435 -14.68 2.94 -9.93
C GLY A 435 -15.83 2.52 -9.01
N ARG A 436 -17.06 2.89 -9.38
CA ARG A 436 -18.26 2.47 -8.65
C ARG A 436 -18.84 1.21 -9.27
N ASP A 437 -18.41 0.08 -8.74
CA ASP A 437 -18.86 -1.22 -9.23
C ASP A 437 -20.26 -1.57 -8.73
N THR A 438 -20.89 -2.53 -9.40
CA THR A 438 -22.13 -3.17 -8.97
C THR A 438 -21.87 -4.65 -8.86
N LEU A 439 -21.85 -5.17 -7.63
CA LEU A 439 -21.64 -6.59 -7.35
C LEU A 439 -22.99 -7.33 -7.32
N ILE A 440 -23.06 -8.45 -8.03
CA ILE A 440 -24.25 -9.30 -8.15
C ILE A 440 -23.81 -10.73 -7.94
N ARG A 441 -24.45 -11.46 -7.00
CA ARG A 441 -24.14 -12.88 -6.72
C ARG A 441 -22.64 -13.10 -6.49
N ILE A 442 -22.10 -12.32 -5.55
CA ILE A 442 -20.73 -12.44 -5.07
C ILE A 442 -20.83 -12.80 -3.60
N GLU A 443 -20.08 -13.81 -3.17
CA GLU A 443 -20.09 -14.31 -1.80
C GLU A 443 -18.82 -13.93 -1.03
N ASN A 444 -17.73 -13.61 -1.72
CA ASN A 444 -16.43 -13.36 -1.08
C ASN A 444 -15.80 -12.06 -1.57
N LEU A 445 -14.95 -11.46 -0.72
CA LEU A 445 -14.25 -10.22 -1.01
C LEU A 445 -12.74 -10.37 -0.74
N ILE A 446 -11.93 -9.73 -1.57
CA ILE A 446 -10.51 -9.47 -1.29
C ILE A 446 -10.31 -7.96 -1.43
N GLY A 447 -9.86 -7.32 -0.35
CA GLY A 447 -9.50 -5.91 -0.25
C GLY A 447 -8.22 -5.56 -1.00
N SER A 448 -7.79 -4.32 -0.82
CA SER A 448 -6.64 -3.69 -1.45
C SER A 448 -5.39 -3.78 -0.55
N SER A 449 -4.45 -2.85 -0.72
CA SER A 449 -3.31 -2.69 0.19
C SER A 449 -3.39 -1.38 0.99
N PHE A 450 -4.60 -0.82 1.05
CA PHE A 450 -4.96 0.39 1.76
C PHE A 450 -6.14 0.09 2.69
N SER A 451 -6.36 0.95 3.67
CA SER A 451 -7.51 0.84 4.57
C SER A 451 -8.85 0.71 3.85
N ASP A 452 -9.46 -0.46 4.00
CA ASP A 452 -10.73 -0.85 3.39
C ASP A 452 -11.87 -0.92 4.42
N GLY A 453 -13.11 -0.83 3.93
CA GLY A 453 -14.33 -1.21 4.63
C GLY A 453 -14.99 -2.37 3.89
N LEU A 454 -15.04 -3.56 4.48
CA LEU A 454 -15.52 -4.77 3.83
C LEU A 454 -16.66 -5.39 4.66
N GLY A 455 -17.81 -5.62 4.03
CA GLY A 455 -19.01 -6.17 4.64
C GLY A 455 -19.48 -7.42 3.90
N GLY A 456 -19.74 -8.50 4.64
CA GLY A 456 -20.41 -9.70 4.15
C GLY A 456 -21.93 -9.57 4.12
N ASP A 457 -22.61 -10.66 3.77
CA ASP A 457 -24.07 -10.73 3.72
C ASP A 457 -24.63 -11.67 4.81
N ALA A 458 -25.72 -12.37 4.54
CA ALA A 458 -26.25 -13.37 5.47
C ALA A 458 -25.78 -14.81 5.13
N GLY A 459 -24.88 -14.93 4.16
CA GLY A 459 -24.25 -16.18 3.73
C GLY A 459 -23.05 -16.54 4.61
N SER A 460 -22.26 -17.52 4.15
CA SER A 460 -20.92 -17.74 4.71
C SER A 460 -19.94 -17.09 3.76
N ASN A 461 -19.32 -16.00 4.19
CA ASN A 461 -18.43 -15.18 3.38
C ASN A 461 -16.95 -15.45 3.76
N VAL A 462 -16.07 -15.37 2.77
CA VAL A 462 -14.62 -15.28 2.97
C VAL A 462 -14.18 -13.87 2.60
N ILE A 463 -13.66 -13.13 3.57
CA ILE A 463 -13.24 -11.74 3.41
C ILE A 463 -11.78 -11.59 3.84
N ASP A 464 -10.95 -11.08 2.94
CA ASP A 464 -9.53 -10.80 3.18
C ASP A 464 -9.28 -9.30 2.99
N GLY A 465 -8.84 -8.59 4.04
CA GLY A 465 -8.54 -7.15 4.00
C GLY A 465 -7.30 -6.81 3.18
N GLY A 466 -6.33 -7.73 3.10
CA GLY A 466 -5.08 -7.49 2.41
C GLY A 466 -4.08 -6.73 3.27
N GLY A 467 -3.99 -5.41 3.12
CA GLY A 467 -3.15 -4.61 4.01
C GLY A 467 -3.65 -3.18 4.10
N GLY A 468 -3.13 -2.42 5.06
CA GLY A 468 -3.80 -1.20 5.51
C GLY A 468 -4.57 -1.49 6.80
N ASN A 469 -5.12 -0.45 7.44
CA ASN A 469 -5.96 -0.66 8.63
C ASN A 469 -7.40 -0.88 8.17
N ASP A 470 -7.91 -2.09 8.25
CA ASP A 470 -9.16 -2.49 7.62
C ASP A 470 -10.30 -2.60 8.64
N PHE A 471 -11.52 -2.34 8.19
CA PHE A 471 -12.75 -2.62 8.93
C PHE A 471 -13.50 -3.73 8.21
N ILE A 472 -13.64 -4.88 8.84
CA ILE A 472 -14.29 -6.07 8.27
C ILE A 472 -15.47 -6.49 9.15
N ASP A 473 -16.64 -6.62 8.53
CA ASP A 473 -17.88 -7.09 9.15
C ASP A 473 -18.40 -8.30 8.37
N GLY A 474 -18.39 -9.50 8.97
CA GLY A 474 -18.85 -10.74 8.34
C GLY A 474 -20.36 -10.72 8.05
N GLY A 475 -21.14 -10.03 8.87
CA GLY A 475 -22.57 -9.90 8.70
C GLY A 475 -23.33 -10.95 9.51
N SER A 476 -23.88 -11.98 8.88
CA SER A 476 -24.51 -13.10 9.60
C SER A 476 -24.19 -14.39 8.89
N GLY A 477 -23.96 -15.48 9.63
CA GLY A 477 -23.55 -16.74 9.03
C GLY A 477 -22.14 -17.08 9.48
N GLY A 478 -21.65 -18.28 9.17
CA GLY A 478 -20.30 -18.68 9.59
C GLY A 478 -19.26 -18.16 8.60
N ASP A 479 -18.56 -17.11 8.98
CA ASP A 479 -17.67 -16.34 8.11
C ASP A 479 -16.19 -16.66 8.36
N THR A 480 -15.33 -16.32 7.39
CA THR A 480 -13.88 -16.42 7.52
C THR A 480 -13.26 -15.07 7.17
N LEU A 481 -12.71 -14.40 8.18
CA LEU A 481 -12.20 -13.04 8.09
C LEU A 481 -10.68 -13.02 8.30
N TYR A 482 -9.97 -12.34 7.40
CA TYR A 482 -8.53 -12.09 7.49
C TYR A 482 -8.27 -10.58 7.44
N GLY A 483 -7.57 -10.02 8.44
CA GLY A 483 -7.22 -8.60 8.49
C GLY A 483 -6.06 -8.30 7.55
N GLY A 484 -4.93 -8.98 7.79
CA GLY A 484 -3.75 -8.91 6.94
C GLY A 484 -2.64 -8.09 7.59
N ASP A 485 -2.08 -7.11 6.88
CA ASP A 485 -1.06 -6.20 7.43
C ASP A 485 -1.71 -4.88 7.88
N GLY A 486 -1.81 -4.58 9.16
CA GLY A 486 -2.52 -3.37 9.61
C GLY A 486 -2.92 -3.39 11.07
N ASN A 487 -3.52 -2.32 11.57
CA ASN A 487 -4.29 -2.41 12.82
C ASN A 487 -5.77 -2.51 12.42
N ASP A 488 -6.29 -3.72 12.42
CA ASP A 488 -7.56 -4.05 11.80
C ASP A 488 -8.68 -4.14 12.84
N THR A 489 -9.92 -4.01 12.38
CA THR A 489 -11.11 -4.24 13.20
C THR A 489 -12.00 -5.25 12.49
N LEU A 490 -12.06 -6.46 13.04
CA LEU A 490 -12.78 -7.59 12.48
C LEU A 490 -13.94 -7.97 13.39
N GLN A 491 -15.11 -8.14 12.80
CA GLN A 491 -16.32 -8.54 13.48
C GLN A 491 -17.00 -9.66 12.68
N GLY A 492 -17.28 -10.80 13.32
CA GLY A 492 -18.04 -11.91 12.73
C GLY A 492 -19.50 -11.51 12.51
N ASP A 493 -20.32 -11.61 13.55
CA ASP A 493 -21.75 -11.27 13.46
C ASP A 493 -22.07 -9.78 13.76
N TYR A 494 -23.02 -9.19 13.03
CA TYR A 494 -23.48 -7.81 13.25
C TYR A 494 -24.24 -7.61 14.59
N GLY A 495 -23.51 -7.09 15.57
CA GLY A 495 -24.00 -6.40 16.75
C GLY A 495 -24.51 -7.29 17.87
N ASP A 496 -23.96 -7.09 19.08
CA ASP A 496 -24.37 -7.70 20.38
C ASP A 496 -25.88 -7.56 20.70
N ASN A 497 -26.62 -6.79 19.90
CA ASN A 497 -28.04 -6.51 20.08
C ASN A 497 -29.00 -7.28 19.16
N ASN A 498 -28.51 -7.98 18.13
CA ASN A 498 -29.35 -8.68 17.15
C ASN A 498 -29.38 -10.20 17.39
N THR A 499 -30.35 -10.69 18.17
CA THR A 499 -30.46 -12.11 18.61
C THR A 499 -30.86 -13.11 17.51
N THR A 500 -30.64 -12.79 16.24
CA THR A 500 -31.01 -13.65 15.10
C THR A 500 -29.91 -13.83 14.06
N ALA A 501 -28.83 -13.06 14.15
CA ALA A 501 -27.58 -13.38 13.46
C ALA A 501 -26.93 -14.55 14.21
N THR A 502 -26.46 -15.56 13.51
CA THR A 502 -25.81 -16.74 14.10
C THR A 502 -24.77 -17.24 13.13
N GLY A 503 -23.57 -17.51 13.60
CA GLY A 503 -22.46 -18.00 12.80
C GLY A 503 -21.37 -18.57 13.69
N ASP A 504 -20.72 -19.66 13.29
CA ASP A 504 -19.47 -20.05 13.94
C ASP A 504 -18.35 -19.46 13.07
N ASP A 505 -17.69 -18.41 13.55
CA ASP A 505 -16.79 -17.58 12.74
C ASP A 505 -15.32 -17.97 12.91
N PHE A 506 -14.52 -17.75 11.86
CA PHE A 506 -13.07 -17.82 11.91
C PHE A 506 -12.49 -16.44 11.65
N ILE A 507 -11.78 -15.87 12.61
CA ILE A 507 -11.25 -14.50 12.55
C ILE A 507 -9.74 -14.54 12.79
N TYR A 508 -8.97 -13.99 11.86
CA TYR A 508 -7.52 -13.89 11.93
C TYR A 508 -7.06 -12.45 11.69
N GLY A 509 -6.51 -11.79 12.73
CA GLY A 509 -6.06 -10.40 12.66
C GLY A 509 -4.89 -10.24 11.69
N GLY A 510 -3.76 -10.89 12.00
CA GLY A 510 -2.58 -10.88 11.14
C GLY A 510 -1.42 -10.13 11.76
N ASN A 511 -0.87 -9.13 11.06
CA ASN A 511 0.23 -8.31 11.56
C ASN A 511 -0.27 -6.93 11.99
N GLY A 512 -0.25 -6.67 13.29
CA GLY A 512 -0.45 -5.35 13.86
C GLY A 512 -1.32 -5.45 15.11
N ARG A 513 -1.91 -4.35 15.57
CA ARG A 513 -2.72 -4.37 16.79
C ARG A 513 -4.19 -4.38 16.43
N ASP A 514 -4.76 -5.57 16.40
CA ASP A 514 -6.06 -5.84 15.82
C ASP A 514 -7.15 -5.89 16.90
N GLN A 515 -8.38 -5.66 16.48
CA GLN A 515 -9.58 -5.78 17.31
C GLN A 515 -10.50 -6.83 16.71
N LEU A 516 -10.68 -7.95 17.39
CA LEU A 516 -11.44 -9.10 16.92
C LEU A 516 -12.68 -9.31 17.78
N ARG A 517 -13.84 -9.45 17.14
CA ARG A 517 -15.10 -9.79 17.80
C ARG A 517 -15.79 -10.96 17.09
N GLY A 518 -16.03 -12.06 17.82
CA GLY A 518 -16.78 -13.23 17.34
C GLY A 518 -18.25 -12.89 17.13
N GLY A 519 -19.02 -12.83 18.22
CA GLY A 519 -20.43 -12.43 18.16
C GLY A 519 -21.35 -13.49 18.74
N LEU A 520 -22.20 -14.11 17.92
CA LEU A 520 -23.14 -15.14 18.38
C LEU A 520 -22.79 -16.49 17.75
N GLY A 521 -22.11 -17.35 18.48
CA GLY A 521 -21.76 -18.68 17.97
C GLY A 521 -20.50 -19.23 18.61
N ALA A 522 -20.02 -20.36 18.12
CA ALA A 522 -18.76 -20.93 18.60
C ALA A 522 -17.61 -20.47 17.71
N ASP A 523 -16.95 -19.39 18.12
CA ASP A 523 -16.03 -18.66 17.27
C ASP A 523 -14.56 -19.05 17.52
N GLN A 524 -13.72 -18.83 16.50
CA GLN A 524 -12.27 -18.99 16.60
C GLN A 524 -11.60 -17.67 16.26
N LEU A 525 -10.97 -17.04 17.25
CA LEU A 525 -10.29 -15.75 17.14
C LEU A 525 -8.79 -15.95 17.30
N PHE A 526 -8.04 -15.48 16.31
CA PHE A 526 -6.59 -15.55 16.25
C PHE A 526 -6.03 -14.13 16.07
N GLY A 527 -5.34 -13.59 17.07
CA GLY A 527 -4.73 -12.27 17.01
C GLY A 527 -3.67 -12.21 15.91
N GLY A 528 -2.57 -12.93 16.11
CA GLY A 528 -1.51 -13.07 15.12
C GLY A 528 -0.18 -12.59 15.67
N ALA A 529 0.24 -11.38 15.30
CA ALA A 529 1.47 -10.78 15.78
C ALA A 529 1.20 -9.36 16.26
N ASN A 530 1.88 -8.96 17.34
CA ASN A 530 1.64 -7.74 18.12
C ASN A 530 0.34 -7.83 18.96
N ASN A 531 0.14 -6.82 19.80
CA ASN A 531 -0.85 -6.86 20.88
C ASN A 531 -2.28 -6.70 20.36
N ASP A 532 -3.05 -7.77 20.41
CA ASP A 532 -4.40 -7.85 19.88
C ASP A 532 -5.48 -7.80 20.98
N LEU A 533 -6.66 -7.28 20.62
CA LEU A 533 -7.83 -7.24 21.49
C LEU A 533 -8.90 -8.19 20.95
N MET A 534 -9.21 -9.26 21.69
CA MET A 534 -10.19 -10.26 21.29
C MET A 534 -11.40 -10.31 22.21
N ARG A 535 -12.56 -10.61 21.63
CA ARG A 535 -13.83 -10.79 22.34
C ARG A 535 -14.74 -11.81 21.65
N GLY A 536 -15.12 -12.86 22.36
CA GLY A 536 -15.95 -13.96 21.82
C GLY A 536 -17.45 -13.67 21.82
N ASN A 537 -17.97 -13.06 22.90
CA ASN A 537 -19.41 -12.86 23.17
C ASN A 537 -20.15 -14.18 23.53
N ASP A 538 -21.31 -14.48 22.93
CA ASP A 538 -22.13 -15.63 23.33
C ASP A 538 -21.65 -16.86 22.56
N GLY A 539 -21.25 -17.91 23.27
CA GLY A 539 -21.03 -19.23 22.70
C GLY A 539 -19.78 -19.89 23.26
N VAL A 540 -19.27 -20.92 22.59
CA VAL A 540 -18.09 -21.66 23.07
C VAL A 540 -16.92 -21.34 22.18
N ASP A 541 -16.11 -20.39 22.61
CA ASP A 541 -15.09 -19.77 21.77
C ASP A 541 -13.68 -20.32 22.02
N TYR A 542 -12.84 -20.10 21.02
CA TYR A 542 -11.41 -20.37 21.05
C TYR A 542 -10.63 -19.08 20.75
N PHE A 543 -9.74 -18.70 21.66
CA PHE A 543 -8.85 -17.55 21.52
C PHE A 543 -7.39 -17.99 21.41
N ASP A 544 -6.66 -17.39 20.48
CA ASP A 544 -5.22 -17.59 20.29
C ASP A 544 -4.57 -16.22 20.00
N GLY A 545 -3.82 -15.65 20.95
CA GLY A 545 -3.13 -14.37 20.71
C GLY A 545 -2.03 -14.48 19.66
N GLY A 546 -1.47 -15.68 19.50
CA GLY A 546 -0.47 -15.96 18.48
C GLY A 546 0.95 -15.82 19.00
N SER A 547 1.77 -15.01 18.34
CA SER A 547 3.23 -15.01 18.56
C SER A 547 3.62 -14.11 19.73
N ASP A 548 4.05 -14.70 20.86
CA ASP A 548 4.55 -14.02 22.08
C ASP A 548 5.20 -12.65 21.79
N ASP A 549 4.41 -11.59 21.85
CA ASP A 549 4.81 -10.27 21.41
C ASP A 549 5.41 -9.43 22.56
N GLY A 550 5.73 -10.07 23.68
CA GLY A 550 6.61 -9.54 24.71
C GLY A 550 6.05 -8.33 25.46
N PHE A 551 5.66 -8.54 26.71
CA PHE A 551 5.28 -7.48 27.65
C PHE A 551 6.43 -6.47 27.86
N VAL A 552 6.38 -5.32 27.18
CA VAL A 552 7.18 -4.13 27.50
C VAL A 552 6.31 -3.23 28.37
N SER A 553 6.89 -2.57 29.38
CA SER A 553 6.16 -1.80 30.40
C SER A 553 5.34 -0.64 29.82
N ASN A 554 4.12 -0.93 29.32
CA ASN A 554 3.07 -0.07 28.73
C ASN A 554 2.33 -0.71 27.53
N ASP A 555 2.79 -1.85 27.02
CA ASP A 555 2.08 -2.65 26.02
C ASP A 555 1.21 -3.71 26.72
N LEU A 556 -0.03 -3.88 26.24
CA LEU A 556 -1.07 -4.65 26.93
C LEU A 556 -1.01 -6.17 26.71
N GLY A 557 -0.05 -6.69 25.93
CA GLY A 557 -0.06 -8.07 25.44
C GLY A 557 -1.30 -8.37 24.60
N ASP A 558 -1.46 -9.63 24.18
CA ASP A 558 -2.74 -10.08 23.65
C ASP A 558 -3.78 -10.14 24.77
N ARG A 559 -4.90 -9.46 24.55
CA ARG A 559 -5.94 -9.22 25.55
C ARG A 559 -7.26 -9.85 25.16
N VAL A 560 -7.80 -10.68 26.06
CA VAL A 560 -9.21 -11.08 26.01
C VAL A 560 -10.03 -10.14 26.89
N SER A 561 -11.05 -9.52 26.29
CA SER A 561 -11.99 -8.63 27.00
C SER A 561 -13.35 -9.28 27.16
N PHE A 562 -13.85 -9.30 28.39
CA PHE A 562 -15.17 -9.75 28.76
C PHE A 562 -16.07 -8.52 28.87
N TYR A 563 -16.87 -8.23 27.85
CA TYR A 563 -17.94 -7.22 27.93
C TYR A 563 -19.29 -7.93 27.82
N GLU A 564 -20.09 -7.80 28.88
CA GLU A 564 -21.18 -8.73 29.11
C GLU A 564 -22.49 -8.02 29.51
N ALA A 565 -22.95 -7.08 28.69
CA ALA A 565 -24.18 -6.33 28.94
C ALA A 565 -25.44 -7.20 29.20
N ARG A 566 -25.40 -8.50 28.85
CA ARG A 566 -26.49 -9.47 28.99
C ARG A 566 -26.15 -10.70 29.84
N ALA A 567 -24.95 -10.79 30.40
CA ALA A 567 -24.57 -11.93 31.24
C ALA A 567 -25.42 -12.03 32.51
N THR A 568 -25.37 -13.22 33.12
CA THR A 568 -26.11 -13.51 34.36
C THR A 568 -25.21 -13.65 35.59
N GLN A 569 -23.90 -13.67 35.38
CA GLN A 569 -22.81 -13.78 36.35
C GLN A 569 -21.55 -13.17 35.72
N GLY A 570 -20.47 -12.94 36.49
CA GLY A 570 -19.20 -12.48 35.93
C GLY A 570 -18.33 -13.61 35.39
N ALA A 571 -17.29 -13.24 34.65
CA ALA A 571 -16.32 -14.11 34.03
C ALA A 571 -15.39 -14.78 35.05
N VAL A 572 -14.97 -16.01 34.77
CA VAL A 572 -13.95 -16.72 35.53
C VAL A 572 -12.90 -17.28 34.59
N ALA A 573 -11.77 -16.58 34.46
CA ALA A 573 -10.69 -16.91 33.53
C ALA A 573 -9.37 -17.23 34.27
N ASP A 574 -8.65 -18.24 33.77
CA ASP A 574 -7.38 -18.70 34.35
C ASP A 574 -6.35 -18.98 33.25
N LEU A 575 -5.34 -18.09 33.16
CA LEU A 575 -4.25 -18.18 32.18
C LEU A 575 -3.35 -19.41 32.42
N ARG A 576 -3.30 -19.96 33.64
CA ARG A 576 -2.48 -21.16 33.96
C ARG A 576 -3.06 -22.42 33.36
N THR A 577 -4.39 -22.47 33.23
CA THR A 577 -5.08 -23.62 32.63
C THR A 577 -5.39 -23.39 31.15
N GLY A 578 -5.28 -22.16 30.66
CA GLY A 578 -5.65 -21.78 29.29
C GLY A 578 -7.16 -21.90 29.05
N THR A 579 -7.96 -21.65 30.09
CA THR A 579 -9.41 -21.84 30.02
C THR A 579 -10.15 -20.71 30.68
N ILE A 580 -11.27 -20.33 30.08
CA ILE A 580 -12.30 -19.53 30.72
C ILE A 580 -13.37 -20.53 31.16
N SER A 581 -13.57 -20.64 32.47
CA SER A 581 -14.52 -21.60 33.04
C SER A 581 -15.96 -21.09 33.06
N ASN A 582 -16.13 -19.79 32.79
CA ASN A 582 -17.39 -19.08 32.59
C ASN A 582 -17.13 -17.71 31.95
N ASP A 583 -17.78 -17.40 30.84
CA ASP A 583 -17.80 -16.12 30.11
C ASP A 583 -18.95 -15.19 30.54
N GLY A 584 -19.53 -15.41 31.72
CA GLY A 584 -20.73 -14.70 32.17
C GLY A 584 -22.06 -15.15 31.53
N TYR A 585 -22.01 -15.76 30.35
CA TYR A 585 -23.13 -16.41 29.68
C TYR A 585 -23.29 -17.89 30.05
N GLY A 586 -22.27 -18.45 30.71
CA GLY A 586 -22.29 -19.80 31.27
C GLY A 586 -21.60 -20.85 30.40
N ASN A 587 -20.85 -20.41 29.40
CA ASN A 587 -20.08 -21.27 28.51
C ASN A 587 -18.68 -21.52 29.09
N VAL A 588 -17.87 -22.33 28.40
CA VAL A 588 -16.50 -22.64 28.79
C VAL A 588 -15.63 -22.52 27.55
N GLU A 589 -14.76 -21.52 27.53
CA GLU A 589 -13.95 -21.12 26.38
C GLU A 589 -12.49 -21.57 26.59
N THR A 590 -11.74 -21.62 25.50
CA THR A 590 -10.31 -21.97 25.51
C THR A 590 -9.46 -20.77 25.11
N MET A 591 -8.34 -20.57 25.79
CA MET A 591 -7.38 -19.48 25.52
C MET A 591 -5.96 -20.03 25.41
N VAL A 592 -5.22 -19.59 24.40
CA VAL A 592 -3.81 -19.91 24.18
C VAL A 592 -3.06 -18.63 23.82
N GLY A 593 -1.83 -18.46 24.31
CA GLY A 593 -1.01 -17.27 24.02
C GLY A 593 -1.73 -15.96 24.36
N ILE A 594 -2.36 -15.89 25.54
CA ILE A 594 -3.03 -14.69 26.05
C ILE A 594 -2.26 -14.20 27.27
N GLU A 595 -1.88 -12.94 27.26
CA GLU A 595 -1.11 -12.28 28.34
C GLU A 595 -1.99 -11.36 29.19
N SER A 596 -3.16 -10.95 28.66
CA SER A 596 -4.04 -9.99 29.31
C SER A 596 -5.50 -10.44 29.39
N LEU A 597 -6.09 -10.18 30.55
CA LEU A 597 -7.50 -10.39 30.83
C LEU A 597 -8.14 -9.07 31.27
N GLY A 598 -9.37 -8.81 30.80
CA GLY A 598 -10.09 -7.64 31.27
C GLY A 598 -11.59 -7.80 31.39
N GLY A 599 -12.12 -7.42 32.55
CA GLY A 599 -13.51 -7.58 32.94
C GLY A 599 -14.42 -6.39 32.65
N ASP A 600 -15.71 -6.58 32.93
CA ASP A 600 -16.75 -5.58 32.73
C ASP A 600 -16.94 -4.68 33.98
N THR A 601 -17.99 -3.84 33.99
CA THR A 601 -18.28 -2.94 35.13
C THR A 601 -19.52 -3.34 35.95
N ALA A 602 -20.23 -4.39 35.55
CA ALA A 602 -21.55 -4.74 36.05
C ALA A 602 -21.55 -5.97 36.96
N PHE A 603 -20.66 -6.93 36.71
CA PHE A 603 -20.58 -8.19 37.45
C PHE A 603 -19.27 -8.34 38.22
N VAL A 604 -19.15 -9.46 38.94
CA VAL A 604 -17.98 -9.78 39.75
C VAL A 604 -17.22 -10.87 39.02
N ASP A 605 -16.05 -10.50 38.51
CA ASP A 605 -15.18 -11.36 37.74
C ASP A 605 -14.10 -12.00 38.62
N THR A 606 -13.49 -13.09 38.15
CA THR A 606 -12.34 -13.73 38.78
C THR A 606 -11.30 -14.05 37.73
N PHE A 607 -10.16 -13.37 37.79
CA PHE A 607 -9.06 -13.56 36.85
C PHE A 607 -7.81 -14.07 37.56
N HIS A 608 -7.25 -15.12 37.01
CA HIS A 608 -5.97 -15.66 37.41
C HIS A 608 -4.96 -15.51 36.26
N GLY A 609 -3.91 -14.75 36.53
CA GLY A 609 -2.67 -14.73 35.77
C GLY A 609 -1.91 -16.06 35.83
N ASN A 610 -0.75 -16.12 35.19
CA ASN A 610 0.15 -17.27 35.14
C ASN A 610 1.48 -16.99 35.87
N ASP A 611 2.60 -17.55 35.42
CA ASP A 611 3.93 -17.31 36.03
C ASP A 611 4.74 -16.27 35.21
N ASP A 612 4.14 -15.70 34.16
CA ASP A 612 4.68 -14.67 33.26
C ASP A 612 3.98 -13.32 33.54
N PRO A 613 4.55 -12.17 33.15
CA PRO A 613 3.91 -10.87 33.33
C PRO A 613 2.51 -10.82 32.71
N ASN A 614 1.50 -10.42 33.48
CA ASN A 614 0.13 -10.32 33.02
C ASN A 614 -0.44 -8.90 33.18
N PHE A 615 -1.35 -8.53 32.29
CA PHE A 615 -2.14 -7.30 32.44
C PHE A 615 -3.58 -7.64 32.78
N LEU A 616 -4.01 -7.31 34.01
CA LEU A 616 -5.31 -7.67 34.54
C LEU A 616 -6.14 -6.41 34.82
N THR A 617 -7.29 -6.27 34.15
CA THR A 617 -8.21 -5.14 34.39
C THR A 617 -9.47 -5.58 35.12
N GLY A 618 -9.85 -4.85 36.16
CA GLY A 618 -11.06 -5.12 36.93
C GLY A 618 -11.79 -3.88 37.43
N SER A 619 -13.02 -4.12 37.86
CA SER A 619 -13.97 -3.17 38.42
C SER A 619 -14.42 -3.60 39.84
N ARG A 620 -15.59 -3.10 40.28
CA ARG A 620 -16.03 -3.19 41.67
C ARG A 620 -16.50 -4.59 42.01
N GLY A 621 -15.67 -5.31 42.74
CA GLY A 621 -16.01 -6.60 43.34
C GLY A 621 -15.23 -7.77 42.74
N ASP A 622 -14.42 -7.50 41.72
CA ASP A 622 -13.63 -8.51 41.00
C ASP A 622 -12.45 -9.01 41.82
N PHE A 623 -12.11 -10.28 41.61
CA PHE A 623 -10.98 -10.96 42.20
C PHE A 623 -9.86 -11.07 41.16
N LEU A 624 -8.72 -10.41 41.38
CA LEU A 624 -7.58 -10.44 40.46
C LEU A 624 -6.36 -11.06 41.15
N TYR A 625 -5.79 -12.09 40.54
CA TYR A 625 -4.63 -12.81 41.07
C TYR A 625 -3.55 -12.89 40.00
N GLY A 626 -2.40 -12.25 40.20
CA GLY A 626 -1.25 -12.33 39.28
C GLY A 626 -0.55 -13.69 39.36
N HIS A 627 -0.30 -14.15 40.58
CA HIS A 627 0.47 -15.35 40.95
C HIS A 627 1.98 -15.17 40.82
N GLY A 628 2.54 -15.17 39.62
CA GLY A 628 3.97 -15.00 39.42
C GLY A 628 4.24 -14.17 38.19
N GLY A 629 5.28 -13.35 38.19
CA GLY A 629 5.56 -12.46 37.05
C GLY A 629 5.92 -11.07 37.53
N ASN A 630 5.80 -10.08 36.65
CA ASN A 630 5.74 -8.68 37.06
C ASN A 630 4.42 -8.16 36.49
N ASP A 631 3.37 -8.25 37.29
CA ASP A 631 2.01 -8.07 36.84
C ASP A 631 1.59 -6.61 36.87
N PHE A 632 0.69 -6.25 35.97
CA PHE A 632 0.11 -4.92 35.89
C PHE A 632 -1.40 -5.01 36.09
N PHE A 633 -1.89 -4.29 37.09
CA PHE A 633 -3.30 -4.22 37.42
C PHE A 633 -3.84 -2.84 37.07
N GLN A 634 -4.91 -2.80 36.28
CA GLN A 634 -5.66 -1.56 36.04
C GLN A 634 -7.02 -1.62 36.72
N MET A 635 -7.33 -0.61 37.53
CA MET A 635 -8.58 -0.56 38.29
C MET A 635 -9.41 0.68 37.97
N LEU A 636 -10.69 0.48 37.69
CA LEU A 636 -11.67 1.54 37.43
C LEU A 636 -12.49 1.94 38.67
N SER A 637 -12.49 1.10 39.71
CA SER A 637 -13.11 1.35 41.03
C SER A 637 -12.51 0.37 42.05
N ALA A 638 -12.68 0.58 43.37
CA ALA A 638 -12.06 -0.33 44.34
C ALA A 638 -12.64 -1.75 44.21
N ALA A 639 -11.78 -2.69 43.83
CA ALA A 639 -12.06 -4.12 43.66
C ALA A 639 -12.19 -4.85 45.00
N ALA A 640 -12.81 -6.02 44.95
CA ALA A 640 -12.77 -6.97 46.05
C ALA A 640 -11.70 -8.05 45.78
N VAL A 641 -10.54 -7.92 46.42
CA VAL A 641 -9.37 -8.82 46.36
C VAL A 641 -8.51 -8.67 45.10
N LEU A 642 -7.34 -8.04 45.32
CA LEU A 642 -6.22 -8.00 44.39
C LEU A 642 -5.00 -8.63 45.07
N ASP A 643 -4.30 -9.52 44.36
CA ASP A 643 -3.13 -10.21 44.85
C ASP A 643 -2.12 -10.35 43.70
N GLY A 644 -1.03 -9.58 43.70
CA GLY A 644 0.01 -9.65 42.66
C GLY A 644 0.75 -10.97 42.71
N GLY A 645 1.13 -11.41 43.92
CA GLY A 645 1.81 -12.68 44.13
C GLY A 645 3.32 -12.51 44.22
N ASP A 646 4.07 -13.35 43.51
CA ASP A 646 5.53 -13.30 43.44
C ASP A 646 5.95 -12.41 42.26
N GLY A 647 6.52 -11.23 42.52
CA GLY A 647 6.85 -10.33 41.42
C GLY A 647 7.34 -8.96 41.85
N ILE A 648 7.48 -8.08 40.87
CA ILE A 648 7.40 -6.63 41.08
C ILE A 648 6.14 -6.18 40.36
N ASP A 649 5.07 -6.02 41.13
CA ASP A 649 3.73 -5.84 40.60
C ASP A 649 3.30 -4.38 40.71
N VAL A 650 2.55 -3.93 39.70
CA VAL A 650 2.14 -2.53 39.52
C VAL A 650 0.63 -2.43 39.58
N LEU A 651 0.14 -1.60 40.51
CA LEU A 651 -1.25 -1.17 40.52
C LEU A 651 -1.37 0.23 39.92
N ASN A 652 -2.13 0.36 38.84
CA ASN A 652 -2.47 1.64 38.23
C ASN A 652 -3.95 1.99 38.46
N LEU A 653 -4.16 3.06 39.22
CA LEU A 653 -5.47 3.59 39.58
C LEU A 653 -5.88 4.66 38.58
N PHE A 654 -6.85 4.37 37.72
CA PHE A 654 -7.30 5.33 36.72
C PHE A 654 -8.60 6.01 37.14
N VAL A 655 -8.54 7.33 37.35
CA VAL A 655 -9.71 8.20 37.30
C VAL A 655 -9.37 9.28 36.26
N ALA A 656 -10.06 9.25 35.11
CA ALA A 656 -9.79 10.21 34.05
C ALA A 656 -9.99 11.65 34.57
N PRO A 657 -8.97 12.53 34.48
CA PRO A 657 -9.04 13.90 35.00
C PRO A 657 -10.12 14.74 34.31
N ASN A 658 -10.55 14.33 33.11
CA ASN A 658 -11.47 15.06 32.25
C ASN A 658 -12.53 14.16 31.60
N GLY A 659 -13.16 13.24 32.33
CA GLY A 659 -14.43 12.70 31.84
C GLY A 659 -14.42 12.01 30.47
N TRP A 660 -13.34 11.32 30.14
CA TRP A 660 -13.17 10.44 28.99
C TRP A 660 -12.43 9.25 29.58
N LEU A 661 -12.94 8.04 29.77
CA LEU A 661 -13.95 7.20 29.14
C LEU A 661 -14.43 6.27 30.28
N ILE A 662 -15.70 6.25 30.72
CA ILE A 662 -16.23 5.04 31.40
C ILE A 662 -16.55 4.04 30.30
N PRO A 663 -16.34 2.73 30.48
CA PRO A 663 -16.99 1.71 29.66
C PRO A 663 -18.45 2.05 29.38
N ASP A 664 -18.82 1.85 28.13
CA ASP A 664 -20.13 2.09 27.53
C ASP A 664 -21.30 1.78 28.48
N THR A 665 -21.95 2.84 28.98
CA THR A 665 -23.10 2.72 29.90
C THR A 665 -24.44 2.57 29.17
N ASN A 666 -24.45 2.62 27.83
CA ASN A 666 -25.66 2.63 27.01
C ASN A 666 -25.79 1.37 26.10
N GLY A 667 -24.73 0.57 25.97
CA GLY A 667 -24.68 -0.66 25.18
C GLY A 667 -24.26 -0.48 23.71
N ASP A 668 -23.62 0.64 23.32
CA ASP A 668 -23.19 0.96 21.95
C ASP A 668 -21.69 0.80 21.66
N GLY A 669 -20.87 0.39 22.63
CA GLY A 669 -19.43 0.23 22.47
C GLY A 669 -18.62 1.53 22.49
N PHE A 670 -19.22 2.69 22.78
CA PHE A 670 -18.51 3.96 23.01
C PHE A 670 -18.51 4.33 24.48
N ALA A 671 -17.37 4.78 24.97
CA ALA A 671 -17.25 5.12 26.37
C ALA A 671 -17.88 6.48 26.73
N GLU A 672 -18.57 6.52 27.88
CA GLU A 672 -19.44 7.60 28.33
C GLU A 672 -18.87 8.36 29.54
N LEU A 673 -19.39 9.55 29.83
CA LEU A 673 -18.88 10.46 30.86
C LEU A 673 -19.41 10.15 32.27
N ALA A 674 -18.51 9.76 33.19
CA ALA A 674 -18.84 9.46 34.59
C ALA A 674 -19.22 10.68 35.43
N ALA A 675 -20.06 10.45 36.43
CA ALA A 675 -20.14 11.34 37.58
C ALA A 675 -18.77 11.37 38.29
N ALA A 676 -18.18 12.55 38.46
CA ALA A 676 -16.86 12.71 39.05
C ALA A 676 -16.78 12.14 40.47
N ALA A 677 -15.68 11.45 40.78
CA ALA A 677 -15.36 10.97 42.13
C ALA A 677 -15.29 12.14 43.13
N THR A 678 -15.62 11.87 44.40
CA THR A 678 -15.73 12.93 45.44
C THR A 678 -14.47 13.13 46.28
N SER A 679 -13.48 12.25 46.15
CA SER A 679 -12.15 12.29 46.78
C SER A 679 -11.19 11.38 46.00
N GLY A 680 -9.88 11.49 46.24
CA GLY A 680 -8.91 10.51 45.76
C GLY A 680 -8.99 9.17 46.50
N TRP A 681 -8.14 8.24 46.09
CA TRP A 681 -7.96 6.91 46.64
C TRP A 681 -7.03 6.88 47.85
N SER A 682 -7.31 5.94 48.74
CA SER A 682 -6.40 5.57 49.81
C SER A 682 -5.91 4.13 49.59
N VAL A 683 -4.60 3.94 49.49
CA VAL A 683 -3.95 2.63 49.37
C VAL A 683 -3.04 2.43 50.57
N ASP A 684 -3.19 1.30 51.25
CA ASP A 684 -2.36 0.92 52.38
C ASP A 684 -1.86 -0.51 52.20
N LEU A 685 -0.66 -0.64 51.63
CA LEU A 685 0.02 -1.91 51.39
C LEU A 685 0.39 -2.61 52.70
N SER A 686 0.73 -1.84 53.75
CA SER A 686 1.04 -2.38 55.08
C SER A 686 -0.14 -3.11 55.74
N LYS A 687 -1.37 -2.66 55.46
CA LYS A 687 -2.61 -3.28 55.94
C LYS A 687 -3.29 -4.17 54.90
N GLY A 688 -2.80 -4.16 53.67
CA GLY A 688 -3.41 -4.84 52.54
C GLY A 688 -4.83 -4.33 52.23
N SER A 689 -5.05 -3.01 52.25
CA SER A 689 -6.37 -2.41 52.03
C SER A 689 -6.35 -1.25 51.05
N THR A 690 -7.43 -1.11 50.27
CA THR A 690 -7.69 0.04 49.40
C THR A 690 -9.06 0.65 49.72
N VAL A 691 -9.21 1.96 49.53
CA VAL A 691 -10.49 2.68 49.59
C VAL A 691 -10.57 3.65 48.42
N ASP A 692 -11.60 3.53 47.58
CA ASP A 692 -11.77 4.45 46.44
C ASP A 692 -12.46 5.77 46.82
N GLY A 693 -12.48 6.70 45.86
CA GLY A 693 -13.16 7.99 45.95
C GLY A 693 -14.69 7.96 46.13
N TYR A 694 -15.29 6.76 46.15
CA TYR A 694 -16.70 6.50 46.42
C TYR A 694 -16.92 5.83 47.80
N GLY A 695 -15.84 5.51 48.52
CA GLY A 695 -15.86 4.87 49.84
C GLY A 695 -16.00 3.35 49.80
N ASN A 696 -15.83 2.71 48.63
CA ASN A 696 -15.74 1.26 48.52
C ASN A 696 -14.39 0.78 49.05
N VAL A 697 -14.36 -0.37 49.72
CA VAL A 697 -13.16 -0.92 50.36
C VAL A 697 -12.75 -2.22 49.67
N GLY A 698 -11.48 -2.33 49.32
CA GLY A 698 -10.84 -3.53 48.77
C GLY A 698 -9.74 -4.10 49.66
N THR A 699 -9.28 -5.30 49.30
CA THR A 699 -8.07 -5.92 49.87
C THR A 699 -7.02 -6.04 48.78
N ILE A 700 -5.78 -5.73 49.14
CA ILE A 700 -4.61 -5.74 48.25
C ILE A 700 -3.47 -6.52 48.90
N ALA A 701 -2.71 -7.30 48.13
CA ALA A 701 -1.54 -8.03 48.59
C ALA A 701 -0.53 -8.18 47.44
N GLY A 702 0.75 -8.32 47.77
CA GLY A 702 1.82 -8.53 46.78
C GLY A 702 1.86 -7.45 45.71
N ILE A 703 1.78 -6.17 46.08
CA ILE A 703 1.89 -5.05 45.16
C ILE A 703 2.98 -4.13 45.69
N GLU A 704 3.95 -3.81 44.85
CA GLU A 704 5.10 -2.99 45.23
C GLU A 704 4.98 -1.57 44.68
N ASN A 705 4.38 -1.41 43.50
CA ASN A 705 4.33 -0.13 42.80
C ASN A 705 2.88 0.35 42.65
N VAL A 706 2.62 1.62 42.93
CA VAL A 706 1.27 2.20 42.87
C VAL A 706 1.31 3.53 42.13
N GLY A 707 0.62 3.59 40.98
CA GLY A 707 0.28 4.83 40.30
C GLY A 707 -1.13 5.27 40.69
N SER A 708 -1.24 6.46 41.27
CA SER A 708 -2.46 6.99 41.86
C SER A 708 -3.37 7.69 40.83
N THR A 709 -4.39 8.40 41.30
CA THR A 709 -5.37 9.11 40.47
C THR A 709 -4.91 10.53 40.13
N HIS A 710 -5.82 11.41 39.71
CA HIS A 710 -5.52 12.84 39.51
C HIS A 710 -6.25 13.70 40.57
N LEU A 711 -6.46 13.12 41.74
CA LEU A 711 -7.16 13.72 42.89
C LEU A 711 -6.25 13.57 44.11
N ASP A 712 -6.56 14.30 45.19
CA ASP A 712 -5.81 14.20 46.45
C ASP A 712 -5.87 12.76 47.02
N ASP A 713 -4.75 12.04 46.94
CA ASP A 713 -4.62 10.63 47.27
C ASP A 713 -3.78 10.38 48.55
N MET A 714 -3.91 9.18 49.14
CA MET A 714 -3.11 8.76 50.30
C MET A 714 -2.53 7.36 50.07
N LEU A 715 -1.21 7.29 49.89
CA LEU A 715 -0.48 6.04 49.64
C LEU A 715 0.41 5.69 50.83
N VAL A 716 0.29 4.46 51.33
CA VAL A 716 1.09 3.92 52.42
C VAL A 716 1.74 2.60 51.98
N GLY A 717 3.07 2.58 51.96
CA GLY A 717 3.93 1.45 51.62
C GLY A 717 4.03 0.41 52.71
N ASP A 718 4.73 -0.68 52.43
CA ASP A 718 4.90 -1.80 53.34
C ASP A 718 6.34 -1.85 53.91
N ALA A 719 6.97 -3.04 53.92
CA ALA A 719 8.36 -3.19 54.34
C ALA A 719 9.32 -3.47 53.18
N SER A 720 8.79 -3.52 51.97
CA SER A 720 9.49 -3.75 50.71
C SER A 720 9.90 -2.40 50.09
N ALA A 721 10.65 -2.42 49.00
CA ALA A 721 10.93 -1.19 48.27
C ALA A 721 9.75 -0.86 47.37
N ASN A 722 9.07 0.26 47.62
CA ASN A 722 7.89 0.70 46.90
C ASN A 722 8.19 1.84 45.92
N VAL A 723 7.46 1.89 44.80
CA VAL A 723 7.46 3.05 43.87
C VAL A 723 6.06 3.63 43.78
N PHE A 724 5.90 4.84 44.29
CA PHE A 724 4.63 5.57 44.30
C PHE A 724 4.67 6.78 43.37
N GLU A 725 3.61 6.93 42.59
CA GLU A 725 3.35 8.08 41.70
C GLU A 725 2.00 8.69 42.09
N GLY A 726 1.99 9.88 42.72
CA GLY A 726 0.79 10.64 43.10
C GLY A 726 0.06 11.25 41.90
N ARG A 727 0.81 11.63 40.87
CA ARG A 727 0.36 12.26 39.62
C ARG A 727 -0.14 13.68 39.78
N ALA A 728 -1.43 13.91 39.99
CA ALA A 728 -1.96 15.26 40.13
C ALA A 728 -2.88 15.29 41.33
N GLY A 729 -2.87 16.37 42.11
CA GLY A 729 -3.58 16.37 43.39
C GLY A 729 -2.64 16.86 44.47
N ASN A 730 -3.11 16.94 45.70
CA ASN A 730 -2.26 17.16 46.87
C ASN A 730 -2.18 15.84 47.62
N ASP A 731 -1.13 15.08 47.33
CA ASP A 731 -1.02 13.68 47.72
C ASP A 731 -0.23 13.53 49.01
N ILE A 732 -0.55 12.47 49.77
CA ILE A 732 0.20 12.08 50.97
C ILE A 732 0.84 10.72 50.68
N LEU A 733 2.17 10.69 50.63
CA LEU A 733 2.98 9.51 50.32
C LEU A 733 3.80 9.11 51.55
N ASP A 734 3.50 7.95 52.15
CA ASP A 734 4.30 7.31 53.20
C ASP A 734 4.89 6.02 52.64
N GLY A 735 6.21 5.97 52.42
CA GLY A 735 6.88 4.78 51.87
C GLY A 735 6.92 3.59 52.82
N GLY A 736 6.70 3.80 54.13
CA GLY A 736 6.85 2.75 55.13
C GLY A 736 8.31 2.45 55.47
N LEU A 737 8.67 1.16 55.52
CA LEU A 737 10.06 0.74 55.63
C LEU A 737 10.53 0.30 54.24
N GLY A 738 11.73 0.64 53.82
CA GLY A 738 12.14 0.23 52.48
C GLY A 738 13.31 1.04 51.97
N ASN A 739 13.45 1.11 50.65
CA ASN A 739 14.19 2.19 49.99
C ASN A 739 13.27 2.63 48.87
N ASP A 740 12.46 3.63 49.14
CA ASP A 740 11.26 3.88 48.35
C ASP A 740 11.49 5.01 47.37
N VAL A 741 10.68 5.06 46.32
CA VAL A 741 10.58 6.20 45.40
C VAL A 741 9.21 6.81 45.58
N LEU A 742 9.17 8.05 46.07
CA LEU A 742 7.95 8.81 46.29
C LEU A 742 7.94 9.99 45.31
N ASP A 743 7.12 9.90 44.27
CA ASP A 743 6.90 10.96 43.29
C ASP A 743 5.53 11.59 43.52
N GLY A 744 5.49 12.84 43.98
CA GLY A 744 4.24 13.59 44.22
C GLY A 744 3.52 13.97 42.94
N GLY A 745 4.27 14.37 41.92
CA GLY A 745 3.73 14.90 40.67
C GLY A 745 3.31 16.37 40.72
N ASP A 746 2.19 16.71 40.08
CA ASP A 746 1.61 18.03 39.98
C ASP A 746 0.70 18.34 41.19
N GLY A 747 1.14 19.24 42.06
CA GLY A 747 0.28 19.79 43.10
C GLY A 747 1.06 20.26 44.29
N LYS A 748 0.57 19.96 45.50
CA LYS A 748 1.30 20.22 46.75
C LYS A 748 1.35 18.95 47.55
N ASP A 749 2.45 18.23 47.40
CA ASP A 749 2.53 16.85 47.82
C ASP A 749 3.37 16.71 49.10
N THR A 750 2.94 15.78 49.95
CA THR A 750 3.51 15.55 51.28
C THR A 750 4.19 14.19 51.36
N ALA A 751 5.50 14.19 51.60
CA ALA A 751 6.19 12.99 52.06
C ALA A 751 5.99 12.82 53.57
N SER A 752 5.32 11.75 53.98
CA SER A 752 5.00 11.45 55.37
C SER A 752 5.90 10.36 55.93
N TYR A 753 6.54 10.64 57.07
CA TYR A 753 7.33 9.70 57.86
C TYR A 753 6.71 9.40 59.23
N ALA A 754 5.42 9.72 59.40
CA ALA A 754 4.72 9.57 60.67
C ALA A 754 4.69 8.12 61.19
N SER A 755 4.78 7.13 60.29
CA SER A 755 4.83 5.71 60.63
C SER A 755 6.23 5.20 60.99
N ALA A 756 7.29 5.99 60.77
CA ALA A 756 8.67 5.57 60.96
C ALA A 756 8.98 5.24 62.43
N SER A 757 9.69 4.12 62.64
CA SER A 757 10.00 3.60 63.98
C SER A 757 11.19 4.27 64.68
N GLY A 758 11.71 5.36 64.11
CA GLY A 758 12.84 6.13 64.61
C GLY A 758 13.05 7.39 63.78
N ALA A 759 14.05 8.18 64.16
CA ALA A 759 14.32 9.46 63.52
C ALA A 759 14.70 9.36 62.04
N VAL A 760 14.26 10.34 61.27
CA VAL A 760 14.50 10.54 59.84
C VAL A 760 15.28 11.82 59.57
N ARG A 761 15.99 11.83 58.45
CA ARG A 761 16.69 13.00 57.93
C ARG A 761 16.24 13.22 56.50
N VAL A 762 15.41 14.23 56.28
CA VAL A 762 14.81 14.54 54.99
C VAL A 762 15.42 15.82 54.42
N THR A 763 15.70 15.82 53.12
CA THR A 763 16.20 17.01 52.40
C THR A 763 15.54 17.12 51.04
N LEU A 764 14.85 18.23 50.80
CA LEU A 764 14.32 18.64 49.51
C LEU A 764 15.37 19.46 48.74
N GLN A 765 15.38 19.36 47.41
CA GLN A 765 16.27 20.12 46.52
C GLN A 765 15.44 21.01 45.59
N ASN A 766 16.09 22.05 45.07
CA ASN A 766 15.43 23.07 44.24
C ASN A 766 15.11 22.58 42.81
N ASP A 767 15.66 21.43 42.39
CA ASP A 767 15.36 20.82 41.10
C ASP A 767 14.14 19.88 41.15
N GLY A 768 13.40 19.89 42.27
CA GLY A 768 12.25 19.02 42.49
C GLY A 768 12.64 17.62 42.96
N THR A 769 13.93 17.32 43.16
CA THR A 769 14.36 16.04 43.75
C THR A 769 14.61 16.17 45.25
N GLY A 770 14.75 15.05 45.94
CA GLY A 770 15.06 15.02 47.36
C GLY A 770 15.42 13.61 47.82
N GLY A 771 15.64 13.48 49.11
CA GLY A 771 15.81 12.16 49.69
C GLY A 771 15.73 12.14 51.20
N SER A 772 15.48 10.95 51.73
CA SER A 772 15.45 10.66 53.16
C SER A 772 16.47 9.59 53.51
N THR A 773 16.97 9.65 54.74
CA THR A 773 17.74 8.56 55.36
C THR A 773 17.30 8.39 56.81
N GLY A 774 17.26 7.16 57.31
CA GLY A 774 16.98 6.92 58.73
C GLY A 774 16.27 5.62 59.01
N ALA A 775 15.28 5.66 59.90
CA ALA A 775 14.53 4.47 60.30
C ALA A 775 13.51 3.99 59.26
N ALA A 776 13.14 4.84 58.29
CA ALA A 776 12.27 4.49 57.17
C ALA A 776 13.04 3.81 56.02
N GLY A 777 14.35 4.05 55.87
CA GLY A 777 15.05 3.61 54.68
C GLY A 777 16.00 4.64 54.11
N THR A 778 16.35 4.45 52.83
CA THR A 778 16.94 5.47 51.96
C THR A 778 15.99 5.74 50.80
N ASP A 779 15.18 6.79 50.95
CA ASP A 779 14.09 7.08 50.01
C ASP A 779 14.49 8.18 49.05
N SER A 780 14.01 8.09 47.81
CA SER A 780 14.13 9.09 46.77
C SER A 780 12.82 9.86 46.69
N LEU A 781 12.91 11.19 46.79
CA LEU A 781 11.74 12.08 46.71
C LEU A 781 11.78 12.83 45.39
N VAL A 782 10.63 12.92 44.73
CA VAL A 782 10.45 13.65 43.47
C VAL A 782 9.17 14.46 43.58
N SER A 783 9.22 15.73 43.20
CA SER A 783 8.09 16.67 43.23
C SER A 783 7.35 16.67 44.58
N ILE A 784 8.11 16.83 45.66
CA ILE A 784 7.58 16.92 47.03
C ILE A 784 7.81 18.34 47.55
N GLU A 785 6.76 18.98 48.01
CA GLU A 785 6.79 20.32 48.61
C GLU A 785 6.74 20.29 50.13
N ASP A 786 6.06 19.30 50.72
CA ASP A 786 5.77 19.23 52.15
C ASP A 786 6.35 17.95 52.78
N VAL A 787 6.70 18.04 54.07
CA VAL A 787 7.26 16.89 54.81
C VAL A 787 6.67 16.81 56.21
N VAL A 788 6.22 15.62 56.58
CA VAL A 788 5.84 15.28 57.96
C VAL A 788 6.87 14.30 58.53
N GLY A 789 7.43 14.65 59.69
CA GLY A 789 8.39 13.85 60.45
C GLY A 789 7.77 12.62 61.13
N SER A 790 8.63 11.89 61.80
CA SER A 790 8.32 10.78 62.70
C SER A 790 8.01 11.27 64.11
N ALA A 791 7.74 10.35 65.04
CA ALA A 791 7.58 10.70 66.46
C ALA A 791 8.93 10.80 67.23
N PHE A 792 10.03 11.09 66.53
CA PHE A 792 11.38 11.11 67.06
C PHE A 792 12.16 12.33 66.57
N ASN A 793 13.35 12.55 67.14
CA ASN A 793 14.17 13.72 66.87
C ASN A 793 14.69 13.79 65.41
N ASP A 794 13.96 14.50 64.57
CA ASP A 794 14.13 14.54 63.13
C ASP A 794 14.97 15.72 62.65
N VAL A 795 15.45 15.59 61.42
CA VAL A 795 16.11 16.69 60.71
C VAL A 795 15.50 16.84 59.34
N ILE A 796 14.67 17.86 59.17
CA ILE A 796 13.97 18.17 57.93
C ILE A 796 14.55 19.45 57.34
N THR A 797 14.84 19.43 56.04
CA THR A 797 15.35 20.59 55.30
C THR A 797 14.57 20.75 54.01
N GLY A 798 13.87 21.87 53.88
CA GLY A 798 13.15 22.30 52.69
C GLY A 798 14.06 22.82 51.58
N ASN A 799 13.44 23.37 50.54
CA ASN A 799 14.09 23.87 49.34
C ASN A 799 13.84 25.39 49.20
N SER A 800 13.88 25.94 47.98
CA SER A 800 13.64 27.38 47.75
C SER A 800 12.17 27.72 47.43
N LEU A 801 11.26 26.75 47.55
CA LEU A 801 9.82 26.91 47.37
C LEU A 801 9.15 27.07 48.74
N ALA A 802 7.87 27.45 48.75
CA ALA A 802 7.12 27.49 50.00
C ALA A 802 6.79 26.05 50.48
N ASN A 803 7.47 25.60 51.52
CA ASN A 803 7.32 24.27 52.12
C ASN A 803 6.49 24.32 53.41
N ALA A 804 5.69 23.28 53.68
CA ALA A 804 5.18 23.00 55.02
C ALA A 804 5.96 21.84 55.64
N LEU A 805 6.68 22.13 56.73
CA LEU A 805 7.52 21.17 57.44
C LEU A 805 6.96 20.94 58.84
N ASP A 806 6.57 19.71 59.15
CA ASP A 806 6.06 19.30 60.47
C ASP A 806 7.02 18.31 61.13
N GLY A 807 7.56 18.66 62.30
CA GLY A 807 8.43 17.79 63.10
C GLY A 807 7.68 16.68 63.85
N SER A 808 6.37 16.85 64.07
CA SER A 808 5.54 15.95 64.88
C SER A 808 5.94 15.87 66.36
N ASP A 809 6.38 14.72 66.88
CA ASP A 809 6.83 14.60 68.28
C ASP A 809 8.35 14.43 68.24
N GLY A 810 9.12 15.04 69.14
CA GLY A 810 10.57 14.92 69.13
C GLY A 810 11.28 16.23 69.43
N ASP A 811 12.61 16.18 69.57
CA ASP A 811 13.42 17.41 69.54
C ASP A 811 13.94 17.63 68.11
N ASP A 812 13.21 18.40 67.31
CA ASP A 812 13.40 18.43 65.87
C ASP A 812 14.27 19.58 65.39
N ILE A 813 14.78 19.42 64.16
CA ILE A 813 15.46 20.48 63.43
C ILE A 813 14.78 20.68 62.08
N LEU A 814 14.06 21.79 61.95
CA LEU A 814 13.37 22.17 60.72
C LEU A 814 14.10 23.34 60.07
N ARG A 815 14.41 23.23 58.78
CA ARG A 815 15.04 24.29 58.00
C ARG A 815 14.21 24.56 56.74
N GLY A 816 13.58 25.71 56.61
CA GLY A 816 12.82 26.12 55.42
C GLY A 816 13.73 26.36 54.21
N ALA A 817 14.82 27.10 54.45
CA ALA A 817 15.83 27.53 53.49
C ALA A 817 15.41 28.79 52.72
N GLY A 818 14.49 28.71 51.76
CA GLY A 818 13.90 29.93 51.23
C GLY A 818 12.55 29.69 50.58
N GLY A 819 11.78 30.76 50.37
CA GLY A 819 10.34 30.60 50.13
C GLY A 819 9.59 31.15 51.33
N ASN A 820 8.26 31.02 51.34
CA ASN A 820 7.45 31.42 52.48
C ASN A 820 6.99 30.14 53.18
N ASP A 821 7.80 29.67 54.10
CA ASP A 821 7.70 28.34 54.70
C ASP A 821 6.81 28.34 55.94
N GLN A 822 6.13 27.22 56.18
CA GLN A 822 5.45 26.94 57.44
C GLN A 822 6.22 25.87 58.20
N LEU A 823 6.76 26.21 59.37
CA LEU A 823 7.54 25.31 60.21
C LEU A 823 6.75 25.01 61.49
N THR A 824 6.37 23.76 61.69
CA THR A 824 5.66 23.27 62.88
C THR A 824 6.58 22.35 63.64
N GLY A 825 7.12 22.82 64.78
CA GLY A 825 8.00 22.01 65.63
C GLY A 825 7.27 20.78 66.17
N GLY A 826 6.08 21.00 66.75
CA GLY A 826 5.29 19.94 67.34
C GLY A 826 5.63 19.77 68.82
N ALA A 827 5.75 18.55 69.34
CA ALA A 827 5.99 18.34 70.76
C ALA A 827 7.46 18.05 71.06
N GLY A 828 8.14 18.98 71.72
CA GLY A 828 9.50 18.78 72.23
C GLY A 828 10.31 20.05 72.18
N TYR A 829 11.64 19.96 72.16
CA TYR A 829 12.50 21.13 71.98
C TYR A 829 12.90 21.30 70.52
N ASP A 830 12.14 22.12 69.80
CA ASP A 830 12.32 22.27 68.36
C ASP A 830 13.17 23.46 67.98
N ARG A 831 13.99 23.27 66.95
CA ARG A 831 14.79 24.34 66.35
C ARG A 831 14.36 24.54 64.92
N MET A 832 13.66 25.64 64.69
CA MET A 832 13.10 26.00 63.41
C MET A 832 13.91 27.16 62.82
N TYR A 833 14.34 27.02 61.58
CA TYR A 833 15.09 28.03 60.83
C TYR A 833 14.32 28.29 59.54
N GLY A 834 13.66 29.43 59.40
CA GLY A 834 12.87 29.80 58.21
C GLY A 834 13.79 30.00 57.03
N GLY A 835 14.69 30.98 57.13
CA GLY A 835 15.58 31.33 56.03
C GLY A 835 14.99 32.49 55.26
N THR A 836 15.22 32.57 53.95
CA THR A 836 14.82 33.75 53.18
C THR A 836 13.39 33.68 52.67
N GLY A 837 12.59 34.72 52.89
CA GLY A 837 11.17 34.83 52.52
C GLY A 837 10.33 35.09 53.77
N ASP A 838 9.01 35.20 53.62
CA ASP A 838 8.15 35.55 54.77
C ASP A 838 7.61 34.26 55.41
N ASP A 839 8.31 33.78 56.44
CA ASP A 839 8.09 32.47 57.04
C ASP A 839 7.12 32.49 58.23
N THR A 840 6.55 31.32 58.54
CA THR A 840 5.61 31.13 59.66
C THR A 840 6.05 30.00 60.56
N TYR A 841 6.40 30.33 61.80
CA TYR A 841 6.72 29.38 62.86
C TYR A 841 5.49 29.06 63.72
N ILE A 842 5.13 27.80 63.83
CA ILE A 842 4.08 27.33 64.74
C ILE A 842 4.74 26.85 66.04
N VAL A 843 4.46 27.56 67.14
CA VAL A 843 5.06 27.33 68.46
C VAL A 843 4.01 26.90 69.47
N ASN A 844 4.17 25.70 70.00
CA ASN A 844 3.26 25.07 70.96
C ASN A 844 3.98 24.54 72.21
N ASP A 845 5.31 24.44 72.20
CA ASP A 845 6.11 24.22 73.39
C ASP A 845 6.89 25.48 73.81
N VAL A 846 7.12 25.64 75.12
CA VAL A 846 7.85 26.78 75.67
C VAL A 846 9.33 26.75 75.32
N ASP A 847 9.85 25.57 75.04
CA ASP A 847 11.25 25.37 74.74
C ASP A 847 11.55 25.63 73.25
N ASP A 848 10.55 25.65 72.36
CA ASP A 848 10.71 25.92 70.92
C ASP A 848 11.54 27.17 70.59
N TYR A 849 12.30 27.06 69.50
CA TYR A 849 13.21 28.10 69.06
C TYR A 849 13.06 28.40 67.56
N ALA A 850 12.42 29.54 67.25
CA ALA A 850 12.46 30.19 65.93
C ALA A 850 13.78 30.97 65.76
N TYR A 851 14.60 30.56 64.79
CA TYR A 851 15.87 31.18 64.42
C TYR A 851 15.71 32.02 63.16
N GLU A 852 15.87 33.34 63.30
CA GLU A 852 15.91 34.29 62.19
C GLU A 852 17.24 35.06 62.13
N LEU A 853 17.68 35.38 60.90
CA LEU A 853 18.76 36.32 60.67
C LEU A 853 18.25 37.62 60.06
N ALA A 854 19.05 38.67 60.24
CA ALA A 854 18.67 40.00 59.78
C ALA A 854 18.54 40.06 58.25
N GLY A 855 17.37 40.46 57.77
CA GLY A 855 17.09 40.72 56.36
C GLY A 855 16.71 39.48 55.55
N GLU A 856 16.24 38.43 56.22
CA GLU A 856 15.75 37.22 55.56
C GLU A 856 14.25 37.30 55.20
N GLY A 857 13.42 38.07 55.92
CA GLY A 857 12.01 38.24 55.56
C GLY A 857 11.24 39.17 56.48
N GLN A 858 9.91 39.13 56.38
CA GLN A 858 8.99 39.52 57.44
C GLN A 858 8.32 38.27 58.03
N ASP A 859 8.79 37.85 59.19
CA ASP A 859 8.49 36.51 59.70
C ASP A 859 7.45 36.53 60.82
N SER A 860 6.66 35.46 60.88
CA SER A 860 5.52 35.32 61.77
C SER A 860 5.69 34.15 62.73
N VAL A 861 5.38 34.35 64.01
CA VAL A 861 5.14 33.26 64.96
C VAL A 861 3.64 33.15 65.23
N ILE A 862 3.08 31.96 65.02
CA ILE A 862 1.76 31.58 65.49
C ILE A 862 1.94 30.74 66.75
N SER A 863 1.46 31.21 67.90
CA SER A 863 1.66 30.50 69.17
C SER A 863 0.38 30.21 69.92
N SER A 864 0.22 28.94 70.33
CA SER A 864 -0.89 28.48 71.18
C SER A 864 -0.65 28.68 72.68
N ILE A 865 0.57 29.14 73.04
CA ILE A 865 1.04 29.39 74.41
C ILE A 865 1.49 30.85 74.59
N ASP A 866 1.78 31.23 75.84
CA ASP A 866 2.38 32.55 76.12
C ASP A 866 3.76 32.64 75.48
N HIS A 867 3.96 33.58 74.56
CA HIS A 867 5.18 33.65 73.74
C HIS A 867 5.82 35.04 73.72
N GLN A 868 7.14 35.04 73.55
CA GLN A 868 7.93 36.24 73.29
C GLN A 868 8.76 36.08 72.03
N LEU A 869 8.53 36.96 71.05
CA LEU A 869 9.32 37.01 69.83
C LEU A 869 10.81 37.15 70.14
N ARG A 870 11.62 36.36 69.45
CA ARG A 870 13.08 36.46 69.43
C ARG A 870 13.50 37.60 68.50
N ALA A 871 14.79 37.92 68.46
CA ALA A 871 15.29 38.98 67.57
C ALA A 871 15.00 38.64 66.10
N GLU A 872 14.80 39.68 65.27
CA GLU A 872 14.57 39.59 63.82
C GLU A 872 13.27 38.87 63.38
N VAL A 873 12.35 38.54 64.31
CA VAL A 873 10.98 38.12 63.96
C VAL A 873 10.02 39.29 64.17
N GLU A 874 9.19 39.62 63.19
CA GLU A 874 8.36 40.82 63.21
C GLU A 874 6.98 40.56 63.83
N ASP A 875 6.35 39.44 63.49
CA ASP A 875 4.92 39.27 63.73
C ASP A 875 4.60 38.13 64.72
N LEU A 876 3.62 38.35 65.60
CA LEU A 876 3.14 37.36 66.57
C LEU A 876 1.62 37.27 66.53
N THR A 877 1.10 36.10 66.22
CA THR A 877 -0.31 35.77 66.35
C THR A 877 -0.51 34.77 67.48
N LEU A 878 -1.31 35.14 68.49
CA LEU A 878 -1.71 34.22 69.54
C LEU A 878 -2.92 33.40 69.08
N THR A 879 -2.96 32.12 69.43
CA THR A 879 -4.09 31.20 69.24
C THR A 879 -4.36 30.44 70.54
N GLY A 880 -5.33 29.52 70.55
CA GLY A 880 -5.55 28.60 71.67
C GLY A 880 -5.69 29.27 73.05
N ALA A 881 -4.89 28.79 74.01
CA ALA A 881 -4.95 29.20 75.43
C ALA A 881 -4.01 30.34 75.79
N ALA A 882 -3.19 30.82 74.84
CA ALA A 882 -2.24 31.90 75.06
C ALA A 882 -2.91 33.16 75.63
N ALA A 883 -2.36 33.69 76.72
CA ALA A 883 -2.84 34.87 77.42
C ALA A 883 -1.88 36.07 77.28
N ILE A 884 -0.61 35.83 76.97
CA ILE A 884 0.44 36.84 76.95
C ILE A 884 1.24 36.75 75.65
N GLY A 885 1.30 37.86 74.91
CA GLY A 885 2.14 38.01 73.72
C GLY A 885 3.14 39.13 73.92
N LYS A 886 4.40 38.89 73.54
CA LYS A 886 5.49 39.85 73.71
C LYS A 886 6.28 39.98 72.41
N GLY A 887 6.48 41.20 71.94
CA GLY A 887 7.37 41.55 70.84
C GLY A 887 8.83 41.62 71.27
N ASN A 888 9.68 42.08 70.36
CA ASN A 888 11.13 42.20 70.53
C ASN A 888 11.57 43.67 70.45
N ALA A 889 12.80 43.94 70.00
CA ALA A 889 13.32 45.31 69.88
C ALA A 889 12.94 46.00 68.56
N SER A 890 12.46 45.24 67.56
CA SER A 890 12.10 45.65 66.20
C SER A 890 10.66 46.18 66.13
N ASP A 891 10.24 46.59 64.93
CA ASP A 891 8.84 46.96 64.67
C ASP A 891 8.01 45.66 64.59
N ASN A 892 7.02 45.49 65.47
CA ASN A 892 6.24 44.25 65.55
C ASN A 892 4.74 44.45 65.29
N VAL A 893 4.09 43.48 64.66
CA VAL A 893 2.62 43.34 64.68
C VAL A 893 2.23 42.19 65.60
N ILE A 894 1.45 42.48 66.64
CA ILE A 894 1.00 41.46 67.60
C ILE A 894 -0.53 41.36 67.55
N LEU A 895 -1.03 40.22 67.11
CA LEU A 895 -2.44 39.87 67.05
C LEU A 895 -2.82 38.95 68.23
N GLY A 896 -3.79 39.37 69.04
CA GLY A 896 -4.34 38.54 70.12
C GLY A 896 -5.34 37.48 69.62
N ASN A 897 -5.72 36.54 70.50
CA ASN A 897 -6.78 35.56 70.24
C ASN A 897 -8.12 36.00 70.86
N GLY A 898 -9.10 35.09 70.91
CA GLY A 898 -10.41 35.34 71.52
C GLY A 898 -10.39 35.48 73.06
N ALA A 899 -9.23 35.31 73.73
CA ALA A 899 -9.09 35.46 75.16
C ALA A 899 -8.76 36.92 75.57
N ALA A 900 -8.69 37.17 76.87
CA ALA A 900 -8.26 38.48 77.40
C ALA A 900 -6.73 38.59 77.36
N ASN A 901 -6.16 38.98 76.22
CA ASN A 901 -4.70 39.01 76.05
C ASN A 901 -4.02 40.26 76.64
N LYS A 902 -2.81 40.05 77.16
CA LYS A 902 -1.86 41.12 77.50
C LYS A 902 -0.74 41.14 76.46
N LEU A 903 -0.64 42.24 75.70
CA LEU A 903 0.30 42.37 74.60
C LEU A 903 1.37 43.43 74.94
N TYR A 904 2.64 43.08 74.76
CA TYR A 904 3.76 43.96 75.09
C TYR A 904 4.68 44.12 73.88
N GLY A 905 4.95 45.34 73.42
CA GLY A 905 5.76 45.55 72.22
C GLY A 905 7.27 45.51 72.44
N TYR A 906 7.76 45.88 73.63
CA TYR A 906 9.18 45.94 74.04
C TYR A 906 10.17 46.77 73.18
N GLY A 907 9.82 47.21 71.96
CA GLY A 907 10.64 48.04 71.06
C GLY A 907 9.87 48.48 69.80
N GLY A 908 10.53 49.17 68.86
CA GLY A 908 9.96 49.61 67.57
C GLY A 908 8.63 50.40 67.58
N VAL A 909 7.99 50.51 66.42
CA VAL A 909 6.57 50.86 66.23
C VAL A 909 5.76 49.55 66.30
N THR A 910 5.07 49.33 67.42
CA THR A 910 4.26 48.12 67.61
C THR A 910 2.79 48.37 67.25
N ASN A 911 2.19 47.50 66.44
CA ASN A 911 0.74 47.48 66.22
C ASN A 911 0.13 46.30 66.98
N CYS A 912 -0.64 46.60 68.03
CA CYS A 912 -1.42 45.58 68.76
C CYS A 912 -2.84 45.53 68.18
N LEU A 913 -3.27 44.40 67.63
CA LEU A 913 -4.63 44.21 67.10
C LEU A 913 -5.47 43.32 68.02
N ALA A 914 -6.72 43.74 68.27
CA ALA A 914 -7.63 43.06 69.18
C ALA A 914 -8.70 42.22 68.49
N VAL A 915 -8.79 40.94 68.87
CA VAL A 915 -9.89 40.05 68.47
C VAL A 915 -11.00 39.99 69.55
N ALA A 916 -10.67 40.29 70.82
CA ALA A 916 -11.62 40.34 71.95
C ALA A 916 -11.74 41.73 72.59
N ALA A 917 -12.84 41.97 73.32
CA ALA A 917 -13.22 43.29 73.86
C ALA A 917 -12.27 43.91 74.92
N THR A 918 -11.24 43.18 75.37
CA THR A 918 -10.31 43.67 76.41
C THR A 918 -8.86 43.31 76.07
N ILE A 919 -8.10 44.27 75.53
CA ILE A 919 -6.65 44.16 75.32
C ILE A 919 -5.93 45.23 76.15
N THR A 920 -4.85 44.83 76.81
CA THR A 920 -3.88 45.76 77.41
C THR A 920 -2.60 45.74 76.57
N CYS A 921 -2.34 46.79 75.79
CA CYS A 921 -1.12 46.95 75.00
C CYS A 921 -0.15 47.95 75.67
N SER A 922 1.13 47.61 75.79
CA SER A 922 2.16 48.46 76.39
C SER A 922 3.41 48.53 75.51
N ALA A 923 3.66 49.68 74.85
CA ALA A 923 4.91 50.00 74.14
C ALA A 923 5.18 51.53 74.09
N ALA A 924 6.41 51.93 73.72
CA ALA A 924 6.82 53.34 73.66
C ALA A 924 6.15 54.14 72.52
N ARG A 925 5.72 53.46 71.44
CA ARG A 925 4.94 53.99 70.30
C ARG A 925 3.98 52.92 69.75
N ALA A 926 2.97 52.53 70.53
CA ALA A 926 1.96 51.56 70.10
C ALA A 926 0.75 52.22 69.43
N THR A 927 0.27 51.67 68.31
CA THR A 927 -1.07 51.94 67.79
C THR A 927 -1.95 50.72 68.10
N ILE A 928 -3.05 50.93 68.81
CA ILE A 928 -4.07 49.89 69.05
C ILE A 928 -5.15 50.09 67.98
N ARG A 929 -5.43 49.05 67.20
CA ARG A 929 -6.56 49.05 66.24
C ARG A 929 -7.63 48.07 66.66
#